data_AF-A0A7W7DXG4-F1
#
_entry.id   AF-A0A7W7DXG4-F1
#
_cell.length_a   1.000
_cell.length_b   1.000
_cell.length_c   1.000
_cell.angle_alpha   90.00
_cell.angle_beta   90.00
_cell.angle_gamma   90.00
#
_symmetry.space_group_name_H-M   'P 1'
#
loop_
_entity.id
_entity.type
_entity.pdbx_description
1 polymer ?
#
loop_
_entity_poly.entity_id
_entity_poly.type
_entity_poly.pdbx_seq_one_letter_code
_entity_poly.pdbx_strand_id
1 'polypeptide(L)'
;MTTMTQQTRPDPDSSRPAAPAAHRDDELDGVVTRHGLAGETLGESLLRVHTAETGALADEFLALHLAPQVAQALVPVAVDWRGRQYARLTVAPVESARTAARDVVVRVDPAHQQARALVEFSEFVELLTHPGRLEELQRLADDVDRRAAFSRIGLERLDEHRCLALPWPVFAGGQDSPDLLAEAYTSTYLSYFGAMAAQMRRAPEGAMVVGRRLTESGPVLVFDTDQDPEFTGPAGVPHARLHRTGDQAGPTAAAYRDDELDGAISQAGVAGAEYNHGLLHVVDAGSGPEVDRLLRAAFPDDAETVVPIALDWRGRVLARRLGHGVVDAFDPSSLQREELLSLDLLLAALEGTAEDGGARVATLLGEGDKAALCARLRLHRLPATVALASPVPAHLTGVDEPMRRRVVPWDEYWDLSVRLHRTAAELDPALRVQGYLFTPDGELKVQAVPRTEAPFVPAPDEDQTAGVAPRADARRHQPVADTGVHVTQRVHNPASGRDVLTGNLLTWFEIAGTQYNHGLFRFLSAPEAEQAASLLREFFGIDDVNTVPLIMDWRGRVFVQEAVDHTPMLVGYDPATASRTEIADLASVLPVLLLTDEPLRMFDDATRRRAFDAVGITALDPGQCLAPTLSPLLGGPLDATNVTLDAVESHWAFHGHLYAQVRRQPAGARVTAVDMDDSGFPTLRFATD
;
A
#
# COMPACT_ATOMS: atom_id res chain seq x y z
N MET A 1 -9.48 -22.59 -80.23
CA MET A 1 -10.16 -22.83 -78.94
C MET A 1 -9.19 -22.45 -77.85
N THR A 2 -9.31 -21.24 -77.31
CA THR A 2 -8.50 -20.72 -76.21
C THR A 2 -9.47 -19.93 -75.34
N THR A 3 -9.79 -20.46 -74.16
CA THR A 3 -10.76 -19.88 -73.24
C THR A 3 -10.05 -18.88 -72.33
N MET A 4 -10.57 -17.65 -72.33
CA MET A 4 -10.14 -16.53 -71.50
C MET A 4 -10.46 -16.80 -70.02
N THR A 5 -9.45 -16.67 -69.16
CA THR A 5 -9.59 -16.61 -67.70
C THR A 5 -10.00 -15.18 -67.32
N GLN A 6 -11.18 -15.02 -66.72
CA GLN A 6 -11.61 -13.75 -66.14
C GLN A 6 -10.74 -13.42 -64.93
N GLN A 7 -10.03 -12.28 -65.00
CA GLN A 7 -9.48 -11.59 -63.84
C GLN A 7 -10.64 -10.99 -63.04
N THR A 8 -10.89 -11.52 -61.85
CA THR A 8 -11.66 -10.85 -60.81
C THR A 8 -10.88 -9.63 -60.32
N ARG A 9 -11.52 -8.45 -60.37
CA ARG A 9 -11.01 -7.21 -59.77
C ARG A 9 -10.82 -7.41 -58.25
N PRO A 10 -9.79 -6.83 -57.62
CA PRO A 10 -9.70 -6.78 -56.17
C PRO A 10 -10.83 -5.88 -55.63
N ASP A 11 -11.47 -6.35 -54.57
CA ASP A 11 -12.48 -5.62 -53.80
C ASP A 11 -11.84 -4.34 -53.20
N PRO A 12 -12.41 -3.14 -53.38
CA PRO A 12 -11.81 -1.89 -52.90
C PRO A 12 -11.94 -1.66 -51.39
N ASP A 13 -12.42 -2.65 -50.62
CA ASP A 13 -12.75 -2.51 -49.19
C ASP A 13 -11.77 -3.22 -48.22
N SER A 14 -10.68 -3.81 -48.73
CA SER A 14 -9.69 -4.54 -47.89
C SER A 14 -8.70 -3.65 -47.14
N SER A 15 -8.91 -2.32 -47.12
CA SER A 15 -8.01 -1.34 -46.48
C SER A 15 -8.58 -0.74 -45.20
N ARG A 16 -9.74 -1.19 -44.71
CA ARG A 16 -10.20 -0.84 -43.36
C ARG A 16 -9.45 -1.71 -42.35
N PRO A 17 -8.72 -1.14 -41.37
CA PRO A 17 -8.17 -1.93 -40.29
C PRO A 17 -9.30 -2.71 -39.61
N ALA A 18 -9.06 -3.99 -39.31
CA ALA A 18 -10.02 -4.81 -38.60
C ALA A 18 -10.39 -4.12 -37.27
N ALA A 19 -11.67 -4.15 -36.90
CA ALA A 19 -12.12 -3.60 -35.62
C ALA A 19 -11.31 -4.25 -34.48
N PRO A 20 -10.92 -3.49 -33.44
CA PRO A 20 -10.17 -4.05 -32.33
C PRO A 20 -10.95 -5.19 -31.68
N ALA A 21 -10.27 -6.31 -31.38
CA ALA A 21 -10.89 -7.40 -30.66
C ALA A 21 -11.11 -7.01 -29.19
N ALA A 22 -12.22 -7.47 -28.59
CA ALA A 22 -12.50 -7.29 -27.17
C ALA A 22 -11.76 -8.33 -26.31
N HIS A 23 -11.38 -7.95 -25.09
CA HIS A 23 -10.72 -8.83 -24.12
C HIS A 23 -11.75 -9.65 -23.35
N ARG A 24 -11.60 -10.99 -23.34
CA ARG A 24 -12.44 -11.94 -22.57
C ARG A 24 -13.94 -11.61 -22.61
N ASP A 25 -14.42 -11.22 -23.79
CA ASP A 25 -15.76 -10.65 -23.94
C ASP A 25 -16.88 -11.68 -23.70
N ASP A 26 -16.57 -12.97 -23.84
CA ASP A 26 -17.45 -14.06 -23.41
C ASP A 26 -17.76 -14.00 -21.90
N GLU A 27 -16.77 -13.61 -21.09
CA GLU A 27 -16.93 -13.35 -19.66
C GLU A 27 -17.52 -11.97 -19.34
N LEU A 28 -17.78 -11.15 -20.37
CA LEU A 28 -18.48 -9.87 -20.31
C LEU A 28 -19.84 -9.91 -21.05
N ASP A 29 -20.40 -11.12 -21.20
CA ASP A 29 -21.68 -11.39 -21.86
C ASP A 29 -21.76 -10.93 -23.33
N GLY A 30 -20.61 -10.85 -24.00
CA GLY A 30 -20.44 -10.37 -25.38
C GLY A 30 -20.74 -8.89 -25.57
N VAL A 31 -20.82 -8.11 -24.48
CA VAL A 31 -21.30 -6.72 -24.51
C VAL A 31 -20.33 -5.82 -25.27
N VAL A 32 -19.02 -5.98 -25.07
CA VAL A 32 -18.03 -5.09 -25.69
C VAL A 32 -18.06 -5.25 -27.20
N THR A 33 -18.09 -6.47 -27.71
CA THR A 33 -18.21 -6.74 -29.16
C THR A 33 -19.57 -6.31 -29.70
N ARG A 34 -20.66 -6.63 -29.00
CA ARG A 34 -22.03 -6.30 -29.44
C ARG A 34 -22.22 -4.80 -29.65
N HIS A 35 -21.61 -3.99 -28.80
CA HIS A 35 -21.72 -2.53 -28.84
C HIS A 35 -20.53 -1.84 -29.52
N GLY A 36 -19.55 -2.60 -30.03
CA GLY A 36 -18.37 -2.06 -30.71
C GLY A 36 -17.50 -1.18 -29.81
N LEU A 37 -17.42 -1.49 -28.52
CA LEU A 37 -16.76 -0.65 -27.52
C LEU A 37 -15.24 -0.89 -27.42
N ALA A 38 -14.69 -1.94 -28.00
CA ALA A 38 -13.28 -2.30 -27.83
C ALA A 38 -12.35 -1.16 -28.28
N GLY A 39 -11.57 -0.60 -27.35
CA GLY A 39 -10.64 0.50 -27.60
C GLY A 39 -11.29 1.90 -27.58
N GLU A 40 -12.61 2.00 -27.49
CA GLU A 40 -13.34 3.27 -27.49
C GLU A 40 -12.99 4.12 -26.26
N THR A 41 -12.90 5.43 -26.49
CA THR A 41 -12.65 6.43 -25.44
C THR A 41 -13.89 7.27 -25.23
N LEU A 42 -14.46 7.16 -24.03
CA LEU A 42 -15.71 7.81 -23.63
C LEU A 42 -15.43 9.12 -22.88
N GLY A 43 -16.32 10.10 -23.07
CA GLY A 43 -16.36 11.32 -22.25
C GLY A 43 -15.08 12.16 -22.28
N GLU A 44 -14.48 12.38 -23.46
CA GLU A 44 -13.26 13.20 -23.62
C GLU A 44 -12.05 12.69 -22.81
N SER A 45 -11.76 11.39 -22.91
CA SER A 45 -10.70 10.69 -22.15
C SER A 45 -11.06 10.37 -20.70
N LEU A 46 -12.34 10.40 -20.34
CA LEU A 46 -12.79 10.00 -19.00
C LEU A 46 -12.51 8.52 -18.74
N LEU A 47 -12.89 7.66 -19.68
CA LEU A 47 -12.79 6.20 -19.57
C LEU A 47 -12.47 5.60 -20.94
N ARG A 48 -11.58 4.60 -20.98
CA ARG A 48 -11.24 3.84 -22.17
C ARG A 48 -11.54 2.37 -21.97
N VAL A 49 -12.29 1.76 -22.89
CA VAL A 49 -12.62 0.33 -22.84
C VAL A 49 -11.47 -0.48 -23.43
N HIS A 50 -11.11 -1.59 -22.79
CA HIS A 50 -9.98 -2.41 -23.20
C HIS A 50 -10.23 -3.14 -24.52
N THR A 51 -9.20 -3.14 -25.37
CA THR A 51 -9.01 -4.15 -26.42
C THR A 51 -8.41 -5.43 -25.84
N ALA A 52 -8.37 -6.51 -26.61
CA ALA A 52 -7.70 -7.76 -26.24
C ALA A 52 -6.24 -7.56 -25.80
N GLU A 53 -5.50 -6.66 -26.45
CA GLU A 53 -4.11 -6.35 -26.09
C GLU A 53 -4.03 -5.57 -24.77
N THR A 54 -4.77 -4.47 -24.67
CA THR A 54 -4.73 -3.64 -23.45
C THR A 54 -5.36 -4.33 -22.23
N GLY A 55 -6.30 -5.25 -22.46
CA GLY A 55 -6.94 -6.06 -21.42
C GLY A 55 -6.02 -7.16 -20.88
N ALA A 56 -5.23 -7.80 -21.74
CA ALA A 56 -4.19 -8.73 -21.29
C ALA A 56 -3.14 -8.04 -20.41
N LEU A 57 -2.74 -6.82 -20.76
CA LEU A 57 -1.87 -6.00 -19.89
C LEU A 57 -2.58 -5.60 -18.59
N ALA A 58 -3.89 -5.30 -18.64
CA ALA A 58 -4.66 -4.99 -17.45
C ALA A 58 -4.71 -6.18 -16.46
N ASP A 59 -4.80 -7.43 -16.94
CA ASP A 59 -4.70 -8.62 -16.09
C ASP A 59 -3.35 -8.67 -15.35
N GLU A 60 -2.24 -8.39 -16.05
CA GLU A 60 -0.91 -8.31 -15.43
C GLU A 60 -0.83 -7.21 -14.38
N PHE A 61 -1.39 -6.03 -14.66
CA PHE A 61 -1.42 -4.93 -13.70
C PHE A 61 -2.27 -5.24 -12.47
N LEU A 62 -3.45 -5.84 -12.64
CA LEU A 62 -4.28 -6.29 -11.52
C LEU A 62 -3.51 -7.25 -10.62
N ALA A 63 -2.71 -8.16 -11.18
CA ALA A 63 -1.87 -9.09 -10.42
C ALA A 63 -0.70 -8.41 -9.67
N LEU A 64 -0.23 -7.24 -10.11
CA LEU A 64 0.77 -6.46 -9.37
C LEU A 64 0.17 -5.74 -8.15
N HIS A 65 -1.10 -5.33 -8.27
CA HIS A 65 -1.80 -4.49 -7.32
C HIS A 65 -2.66 -5.27 -6.31
N LEU A 66 -3.08 -6.49 -6.64
CA LEU A 66 -4.01 -7.29 -5.83
C LEU A 66 -3.44 -8.67 -5.51
N ALA A 67 -4.06 -9.34 -4.53
CA ALA A 67 -3.76 -10.75 -4.27
C ALA A 67 -4.07 -11.59 -5.52
N PRO A 68 -3.28 -12.63 -5.84
CA PRO A 68 -3.49 -13.43 -7.04
C PRO A 68 -4.92 -13.95 -7.20
N GLN A 69 -5.54 -14.42 -6.12
CA GLN A 69 -6.90 -14.95 -6.11
C GLN A 69 -7.95 -13.87 -6.41
N VAL A 70 -7.71 -12.63 -5.94
CA VAL A 70 -8.59 -11.50 -6.22
C VAL A 70 -8.40 -11.00 -7.64
N ALA A 71 -7.15 -10.89 -8.11
CA ALA A 71 -6.86 -10.51 -9.49
C ALA A 71 -7.47 -11.49 -10.50
N GLN A 72 -7.38 -12.80 -10.23
CA GLN A 72 -7.94 -13.85 -11.09
C GLN A 72 -9.47 -13.83 -11.17
N ALA A 73 -10.14 -13.37 -10.11
CA ALA A 73 -11.60 -13.26 -10.08
C ALA A 73 -12.14 -12.01 -10.80
N LEU A 74 -11.27 -11.11 -11.23
CA LEU A 74 -11.62 -9.87 -11.89
C LEU A 74 -11.41 -9.99 -13.41
N VAL A 75 -12.36 -9.49 -14.18
CA VAL A 75 -12.25 -9.38 -15.65
C VAL A 75 -12.18 -7.90 -16.03
N PRO A 76 -11.01 -7.37 -16.46
CA PRO A 76 -10.84 -5.95 -16.74
C PRO A 76 -11.68 -5.54 -17.96
N VAL A 77 -12.41 -4.44 -17.81
CA VAL A 77 -13.32 -3.89 -18.82
C VAL A 77 -12.79 -2.55 -19.35
N ALA A 78 -12.33 -1.67 -18.46
CA ALA A 78 -11.92 -0.32 -18.83
C ALA A 78 -10.86 0.28 -17.88
N VAL A 79 -10.21 1.34 -18.33
CA VAL A 79 -9.28 2.16 -17.55
C VAL A 79 -9.66 3.64 -17.64
N ASP A 80 -9.59 4.37 -16.54
CA ASP A 80 -9.89 5.81 -16.54
C ASP A 80 -8.67 6.72 -16.70
N TRP A 81 -8.94 8.02 -16.78
CA TRP A 81 -7.95 9.09 -16.90
C TRP A 81 -6.87 9.11 -15.81
N ARG A 82 -7.04 8.42 -14.67
CA ARG A 82 -6.03 8.26 -13.61
C ARG A 82 -5.30 6.90 -13.66
N GLY A 83 -5.58 6.08 -14.66
CA GLY A 83 -5.06 4.72 -14.77
C GLY A 83 -5.78 3.70 -13.88
N ARG A 84 -6.91 4.05 -13.26
CA ARG A 84 -7.66 3.13 -12.38
C ARG A 84 -8.40 2.10 -13.23
N GLN A 85 -8.29 0.83 -12.86
CA GLN A 85 -8.88 -0.29 -13.60
C GLN A 85 -10.32 -0.53 -13.16
N TYR A 86 -11.24 -0.74 -14.10
CA TYR A 86 -12.62 -1.13 -13.87
C TYR A 86 -12.80 -2.55 -14.36
N ALA A 87 -13.16 -3.46 -13.46
CA ALA A 87 -13.27 -4.88 -13.75
C ALA A 87 -14.59 -5.46 -13.27
N ARG A 88 -15.15 -6.43 -14.00
CA ARG A 88 -16.30 -7.22 -13.56
C ARG A 88 -15.86 -8.20 -12.47
N LEU A 89 -16.65 -8.29 -11.41
CA LEU A 89 -16.57 -9.33 -10.40
C LEU A 89 -17.91 -10.08 -10.37
N THR A 90 -17.85 -11.40 -10.56
CA THR A 90 -19.02 -12.28 -10.44
C THR A 90 -19.23 -12.68 -9.00
N VAL A 91 -20.39 -12.34 -8.43
CA VAL A 91 -20.78 -12.73 -7.07
C VAL A 91 -21.69 -13.96 -7.16
N ALA A 92 -21.12 -15.11 -6.82
CA ALA A 92 -21.86 -16.36 -6.73
C ALA A 92 -22.97 -16.27 -5.66
N PRO A 93 -24.12 -16.95 -5.86
CA PRO A 93 -25.18 -16.98 -4.86
C PRO A 93 -24.69 -17.70 -3.60
N VAL A 94 -24.97 -17.14 -2.43
CA VAL A 94 -24.69 -17.81 -1.15
C VAL A 94 -25.98 -18.44 -0.65
N GLU A 95 -26.09 -19.77 -0.76
CA GLU A 95 -27.32 -20.50 -0.42
C GLU A 95 -27.78 -20.25 1.02
N SER A 96 -26.84 -20.20 1.96
CA SER A 96 -27.13 -19.96 3.38
C SER A 96 -27.68 -18.55 3.66
N ALA A 97 -27.32 -17.57 2.84
CA ALA A 97 -27.81 -16.20 2.91
C ALA A 97 -29.00 -15.91 1.98
N ARG A 98 -29.42 -16.91 1.18
CA ARG A 98 -30.46 -16.80 0.14
C ARG A 98 -30.23 -15.63 -0.82
N THR A 99 -28.98 -15.36 -1.16
CA THR A 99 -28.63 -14.27 -2.07
C THR A 99 -28.62 -14.75 -3.51
N ALA A 100 -29.12 -13.89 -4.42
CA ALA A 100 -29.11 -14.16 -5.84
C ALA A 100 -27.72 -13.87 -6.42
N ALA A 101 -27.35 -14.60 -7.47
CA ALA A 101 -26.16 -14.28 -8.25
C ALA A 101 -26.27 -12.85 -8.79
N ARG A 102 -25.17 -12.10 -8.72
CA ARG A 102 -25.08 -10.75 -9.26
C ARG A 102 -23.66 -10.44 -9.70
N ASP A 103 -23.51 -9.44 -10.55
CA ASP A 103 -22.21 -9.04 -11.08
C ASP A 103 -22.00 -7.57 -10.76
N VAL A 104 -20.84 -7.22 -10.23
CA VAL A 104 -20.52 -5.84 -9.86
C VAL A 104 -19.28 -5.35 -10.58
N VAL A 105 -19.17 -4.03 -10.73
CA VAL A 105 -17.95 -3.39 -11.23
C VAL A 105 -17.09 -2.95 -10.06
N VAL A 106 -15.86 -3.44 -10.06
CA VAL A 106 -14.81 -3.09 -9.10
C VAL A 106 -13.84 -2.12 -9.75
N ARG A 107 -13.61 -0.97 -9.11
CA ARG A 107 -12.54 -0.04 -9.46
C ARG A 107 -11.30 -0.30 -8.60
N VAL A 108 -10.16 -0.48 -9.24
CA VAL A 108 -8.85 -0.70 -8.62
C VAL A 108 -7.98 0.53 -8.82
N ASP A 109 -7.62 1.17 -7.70
CA ASP A 109 -6.82 2.38 -7.67
C ASP A 109 -5.35 2.04 -7.31
N PRO A 110 -4.39 2.25 -8.25
CA PRO A 110 -2.99 1.91 -8.04
C PRO A 110 -2.31 2.82 -7.02
N ALA A 111 -2.74 4.08 -6.87
CA ALA A 111 -2.16 5.05 -5.94
C ALA A 111 -2.53 4.78 -4.50
N HIS A 112 -3.74 4.25 -4.30
CA HIS A 112 -4.27 3.91 -2.98
C HIS A 112 -4.08 2.42 -2.65
N GLN A 113 -3.81 1.57 -3.64
CA GLN A 113 -3.84 0.10 -3.52
C GLN A 113 -5.18 -0.38 -2.96
N GLN A 114 -6.25 0.24 -3.45
CA GLN A 114 -7.63 -0.03 -3.02
C GLN A 114 -8.44 -0.55 -4.19
N ALA A 115 -9.24 -1.57 -3.91
CA ALA A 115 -10.24 -2.08 -4.83
C ALA A 115 -11.63 -1.86 -4.21
N ARG A 116 -12.58 -1.36 -4.99
CA ARG A 116 -13.92 -0.98 -4.51
C ARG A 116 -15.00 -1.37 -5.51
N ALA A 117 -16.04 -2.08 -5.05
CA ALA A 117 -17.28 -2.23 -5.80
C ALA A 117 -18.02 -0.88 -5.93
N LEU A 118 -18.50 -0.57 -7.13
CA LEU A 118 -19.14 0.70 -7.45
C LEU A 118 -20.64 0.55 -7.75
N VAL A 119 -20.97 -0.22 -8.78
CA VAL A 119 -22.32 -0.42 -9.31
C VAL A 119 -22.47 -1.85 -9.81
N GLU A 120 -23.70 -2.28 -10.06
CA GLU A 120 -23.96 -3.55 -10.75
C GLU A 120 -23.44 -3.49 -12.20
N PHE A 121 -22.98 -4.62 -12.74
CA PHE A 121 -22.38 -4.69 -14.08
C PHE A 121 -23.35 -4.30 -15.18
N SER A 122 -24.62 -4.70 -15.06
CA SER A 122 -25.68 -4.28 -15.99
C SER A 122 -25.86 -2.77 -16.02
N GLU A 123 -25.85 -2.10 -14.87
CA GLU A 123 -25.90 -0.64 -14.77
C GLU A 123 -24.67 -0.01 -15.42
N PHE A 124 -23.47 -0.53 -15.16
CA PHE A 124 -22.26 -0.03 -15.81
C PHE A 124 -22.32 -0.15 -17.34
N VAL A 125 -22.80 -1.27 -17.86
CA VAL A 125 -23.02 -1.46 -19.30
C VAL A 125 -23.98 -0.42 -19.86
N GLU A 126 -25.05 -0.08 -19.15
CA GLU A 126 -25.95 1.01 -19.54
C GLU A 126 -25.21 2.35 -19.59
N LEU A 127 -24.36 2.66 -18.59
CA LEU A 127 -23.53 3.88 -18.58
C LEU A 127 -22.58 3.97 -19.77
N LEU A 128 -21.99 2.85 -20.21
CA LEU A 128 -21.07 2.82 -21.35
C LEU A 128 -21.79 2.98 -22.70
N THR A 129 -23.03 2.50 -22.80
CA THR A 129 -23.74 2.36 -24.08
C THR A 129 -24.79 3.44 -24.34
N HIS A 130 -25.27 4.13 -23.30
CA HIS A 130 -26.35 5.12 -23.42
C HIS A 130 -25.82 6.56 -23.26
N PRO A 131 -25.80 7.37 -24.34
CA PRO A 131 -25.30 8.75 -24.29
C PRO A 131 -26.02 9.64 -23.26
N GLY A 132 -27.29 9.35 -22.97
CA GLY A 132 -28.10 10.08 -21.99
C GLY A 132 -27.67 9.87 -20.52
N ARG A 133 -26.71 8.98 -20.26
CA ARG A 133 -26.20 8.65 -18.92
C ARG A 133 -24.79 9.21 -18.68
N LEU A 134 -24.30 10.10 -19.56
CA LEU A 134 -22.94 10.65 -19.48
C LEU A 134 -22.64 11.33 -18.14
N GLU A 135 -23.60 12.06 -17.56
CA GLU A 135 -23.41 12.71 -16.24
C GLU A 135 -23.18 11.71 -15.10
N GLU A 136 -23.74 10.50 -15.21
CA GLU A 136 -23.56 9.44 -14.23
C GLU A 136 -22.20 8.77 -14.40
N LEU A 137 -21.79 8.52 -15.64
CA LEU A 137 -20.43 8.06 -15.95
C LEU A 137 -19.38 9.08 -15.47
N GLN A 138 -19.63 10.37 -15.68
CA GLN A 138 -18.78 11.48 -15.20
C GLN A 138 -18.63 11.48 -13.67
N ARG A 139 -19.71 11.25 -12.93
CA ARG A 139 -19.64 11.11 -11.47
C ARG A 139 -18.88 9.86 -11.04
N LEU A 140 -19.12 8.73 -11.70
CA LEU A 140 -18.46 7.45 -11.39
C LEU A 140 -16.93 7.53 -11.54
N ALA A 141 -16.46 8.26 -12.55
CA ALA A 141 -15.05 8.40 -12.90
C ALA A 141 -14.41 9.70 -12.40
N ASP A 142 -15.03 10.41 -11.46
CA ASP A 142 -14.49 11.63 -10.82
C ASP A 142 -14.15 12.77 -11.82
N ASP A 143 -15.06 13.06 -12.76
CA ASP A 143 -14.83 14.02 -13.87
C ASP A 143 -14.60 15.47 -13.39
N VAL A 144 -15.08 15.85 -12.20
CA VAL A 144 -14.81 17.17 -11.62
C VAL A 144 -13.30 17.35 -11.42
N ASP A 145 -12.63 16.35 -10.84
CA ASP A 145 -11.18 16.37 -10.63
C ASP A 145 -10.43 16.28 -11.96
N ARG A 146 -10.95 15.50 -12.91
CA ARG A 146 -10.38 15.42 -14.27
C ARG A 146 -10.35 16.78 -14.93
N ARG A 147 -11.48 17.50 -14.96
CA ARG A 147 -11.58 18.82 -15.59
C ARG A 147 -10.66 19.84 -14.92
N ALA A 148 -10.57 19.81 -13.59
CA ALA A 148 -9.64 20.66 -12.85
C ALA A 148 -8.18 20.38 -13.24
N ALA A 149 -7.77 19.11 -13.27
CA ALA A 149 -6.42 18.72 -13.66
C ALA A 149 -6.11 19.05 -15.13
N PHE A 150 -7.05 18.78 -16.05
CA PHE A 150 -6.91 19.07 -17.48
C PHE A 150 -6.75 20.57 -17.73
N SER A 151 -7.63 21.39 -17.14
CA SER A 151 -7.56 22.85 -17.26
C SER A 151 -6.23 23.40 -16.72
N ARG A 152 -5.70 22.80 -15.66
CA ARG A 152 -4.42 23.23 -15.06
C ARG A 152 -3.22 22.87 -15.92
N ILE A 153 -3.21 21.66 -16.47
CA ILE A 153 -2.10 21.17 -17.31
C ILE A 153 -2.17 21.76 -18.73
N GLY A 154 -3.34 22.28 -19.13
CA GLY A 154 -3.59 22.76 -20.50
C GLY A 154 -3.87 21.62 -21.47
N LEU A 155 -4.49 20.54 -20.98
CA LEU A 155 -4.86 19.37 -21.77
C LEU A 155 -6.33 19.44 -22.18
N GLU A 156 -6.60 19.19 -23.46
CA GLU A 156 -7.96 18.97 -23.95
C GLU A 156 -8.33 17.47 -23.95
N ARG A 157 -7.34 16.60 -24.17
CA ARG A 157 -7.51 15.16 -24.31
C ARG A 157 -6.24 14.41 -23.92
N LEU A 158 -6.36 13.19 -23.40
CA LEU A 158 -5.24 12.27 -23.21
C LEU A 158 -5.04 11.41 -24.46
N ASP A 159 -3.77 11.08 -24.72
CA ASP A 159 -3.39 10.00 -25.62
C ASP A 159 -3.87 8.65 -25.08
N GLU A 160 -4.07 7.70 -25.98
CA GLU A 160 -4.67 6.40 -25.69
C GLU A 160 -3.85 5.57 -24.68
N HIS A 161 -2.53 5.79 -24.58
CA HIS A 161 -1.64 5.08 -23.66
C HIS A 161 -1.28 5.87 -22.41
N ARG A 162 -2.01 6.97 -22.14
CA ARG A 162 -1.63 7.94 -21.11
C ARG A 162 -2.72 8.17 -20.08
N CYS A 163 -2.27 8.49 -18.87
CA CYS A 163 -3.11 8.89 -17.76
C CYS A 163 -2.46 10.06 -17.00
N LEU A 164 -3.22 10.64 -16.10
CA LEU A 164 -2.73 11.56 -15.09
C LEU A 164 -2.32 10.78 -13.84
N ALA A 165 -1.01 10.75 -13.60
CA ALA A 165 -0.36 9.99 -12.55
C ALA A 165 0.05 10.89 -11.38
N LEU A 166 0.01 10.33 -10.17
CA LEU A 166 0.66 10.93 -9.01
C LEU A 166 2.16 10.63 -9.05
N PRO A 167 3.03 11.59 -8.69
CA PRO A 167 4.48 11.40 -8.65
C PRO A 167 4.92 10.46 -7.51
N TRP A 168 4.06 10.31 -6.51
CA TRP A 168 4.25 9.45 -5.34
C TRP A 168 2.95 8.77 -4.92
N PRO A 169 2.95 7.47 -4.61
CA PRO A 169 1.73 6.77 -4.23
C PRO A 169 1.26 7.18 -2.84
N VAL A 170 -0.06 7.27 -2.67
CA VAL A 170 -0.72 7.61 -1.40
C VAL A 170 -0.41 6.57 -0.33
N PHE A 171 -0.40 5.28 -0.71
CA PHE A 171 -0.06 4.19 0.22
C PHE A 171 1.37 4.27 0.79
N ALA A 172 2.27 5.05 0.17
CA ALA A 172 3.63 5.27 0.64
C ALA A 172 3.83 6.69 1.22
N GLY A 173 2.75 7.36 1.66
CA GLY A 173 2.78 8.70 2.23
C GLY A 173 2.63 9.84 1.22
N GLY A 174 2.19 9.53 0.00
CA GLY A 174 1.87 10.51 -1.04
C GLY A 174 0.56 11.23 -0.77
N GLN A 175 0.34 12.32 -1.49
CA GLN A 175 -0.90 13.10 -1.39
C GLN A 175 -1.75 12.88 -2.62
N ASP A 176 -3.04 12.67 -2.41
CA ASP A 176 -4.02 12.68 -3.48
C ASP A 176 -4.49 14.12 -3.70
N SER A 177 -3.85 14.82 -4.64
CA SER A 177 -4.24 16.17 -5.03
C SER A 177 -4.23 16.30 -6.56
N PRO A 178 -5.29 16.89 -7.16
CA PRO A 178 -5.32 17.22 -8.58
C PRO A 178 -4.13 18.08 -9.03
N ASP A 179 -3.52 18.84 -8.11
CA ASP A 179 -2.40 19.72 -8.39
C ASP A 179 -1.07 18.98 -8.57
N LEU A 180 -0.95 17.79 -7.99
CA LEU A 180 0.25 16.96 -8.10
C LEU A 180 0.22 16.06 -9.33
N LEU A 181 -0.91 15.97 -10.02
CA LEU A 181 -1.06 15.09 -11.18
C LEU A 181 -0.21 15.57 -12.36
N ALA A 182 0.42 14.61 -13.04
CA ALA A 182 1.18 14.84 -14.26
C ALA A 182 0.88 13.74 -15.29
N GLU A 183 1.04 14.06 -16.56
CA GLU A 183 0.83 13.09 -17.64
C GLU A 183 1.93 12.02 -17.63
N ALA A 184 1.54 10.75 -17.70
CA ALA A 184 2.45 9.60 -17.75
C ALA A 184 1.89 8.49 -18.63
N TYR A 185 2.75 7.58 -19.08
CA TYR A 185 2.29 6.32 -19.68
C TYR A 185 1.59 5.47 -18.63
N THR A 186 0.39 5.00 -18.95
CA THR A 186 -0.43 4.19 -18.04
C THR A 186 0.29 2.92 -17.62
N SER A 187 0.94 2.23 -18.57
CA SER A 187 1.70 1.02 -18.28
C SER A 187 2.87 1.26 -17.33
N THR A 188 3.64 2.33 -17.53
CA THR A 188 4.73 2.72 -16.64
C THR A 188 4.20 3.05 -15.26
N TYR A 189 3.13 3.83 -15.17
CA TYR A 189 2.52 4.22 -13.89
C TYR A 189 2.08 3.00 -13.06
N LEU A 190 1.37 2.06 -13.69
CA LEU A 190 0.88 0.86 -13.03
C LEU A 190 2.01 -0.08 -12.61
N SER A 191 2.98 -0.36 -13.50
CA SER A 191 4.15 -1.17 -13.16
C SER A 191 4.96 -0.55 -12.01
N TYR A 192 5.14 0.77 -12.04
CA TYR A 192 5.94 1.50 -11.05
C TYR A 192 5.28 1.44 -9.66
N PHE A 193 3.98 1.70 -9.56
CA PHE A 193 3.25 1.60 -8.30
C PHE A 193 3.07 0.15 -7.84
N GLY A 194 2.93 -0.80 -8.76
CA GLY A 194 2.92 -2.23 -8.47
C GLY A 194 4.22 -2.70 -7.81
N ALA A 195 5.38 -2.28 -8.34
CA ALA A 195 6.69 -2.59 -7.79
C ALA A 195 6.90 -2.00 -6.38
N MET A 196 6.46 -0.75 -6.16
CA MET A 196 6.51 -0.12 -4.83
C MET A 196 5.57 -0.82 -3.83
N ALA A 197 4.37 -1.21 -4.26
CA ALA A 197 3.44 -1.96 -3.42
C ALA A 197 3.97 -3.34 -3.04
N ALA A 198 4.66 -4.04 -3.95
CA ALA A 198 5.32 -5.31 -3.64
C ALA A 198 6.40 -5.17 -2.56
N GLN A 199 7.11 -4.04 -2.52
CA GLN A 199 8.10 -3.76 -1.49
C GLN A 199 7.47 -3.38 -0.16
N MET A 200 6.42 -2.56 -0.17
CA MET A 200 5.62 -2.26 1.03
C MET A 200 5.09 -3.53 1.69
N ARG A 201 4.62 -4.51 0.90
CA ARG A 201 4.16 -5.82 1.41
C ARG A 201 5.25 -6.63 2.10
N ARG A 202 6.53 -6.37 1.80
CA ARG A 202 7.71 -7.04 2.37
C ARG A 202 8.42 -6.20 3.43
N ALA A 203 7.92 -4.99 3.72
CA ALA A 203 8.53 -4.10 4.69
C ALA A 203 8.39 -4.69 6.10
N PRO A 204 9.41 -4.53 6.97
CA PRO A 204 9.29 -4.86 8.38
C PRO A 204 8.10 -4.12 9.03
N GLU A 205 7.50 -4.73 10.04
CA GLU A 205 6.42 -4.11 10.83
C GLU A 205 6.91 -2.78 11.45
N GLY A 206 6.07 -1.75 11.41
CA GLY A 206 6.45 -0.39 11.84
C GLY A 206 7.38 0.40 10.91
N ALA A 207 7.98 -0.21 9.88
CA ALA A 207 8.92 0.46 8.98
C ALA A 207 8.31 1.67 8.26
N MET A 208 8.98 2.81 8.25
CA MET A 208 8.47 4.01 7.57
C MET A 208 9.14 4.18 6.22
N VAL A 209 8.36 4.46 5.18
CA VAL A 209 8.95 4.87 3.90
C VAL A 209 9.55 6.26 4.07
N VAL A 210 10.87 6.32 4.03
CA VAL A 210 11.62 7.57 4.11
C VAL A 210 12.11 8.00 2.74
N GLY A 211 12.03 7.17 1.71
CA GLY A 211 12.38 7.61 0.37
C GLY A 211 12.21 6.52 -0.66
N ARG A 212 12.67 6.80 -1.89
CA ARG A 212 12.84 5.80 -2.94
C ARG A 212 14.18 5.98 -3.59
N ARG A 213 14.69 4.86 -4.09
CA ARG A 213 15.74 4.78 -5.06
C ARG A 213 15.21 4.38 -6.45
N LEU A 214 15.88 4.76 -7.53
CA LEU A 214 15.69 4.32 -8.90
C LEU A 214 16.90 3.46 -9.30
N THR A 215 16.67 2.17 -9.51
CA THR A 215 17.70 1.24 -10.01
C THR A 215 17.38 0.82 -11.45
N GLU A 216 18.32 0.14 -12.10
CA GLU A 216 18.09 -0.50 -13.42
C GLU A 216 16.91 -1.48 -13.40
N SER A 217 16.59 -2.03 -12.23
CA SER A 217 15.48 -2.96 -12.00
C SER A 217 14.17 -2.29 -11.56
N GLY A 218 14.12 -0.96 -11.45
CA GLY A 218 12.92 -0.19 -11.09
C GLY A 218 13.04 0.58 -9.76
N PRO A 219 11.94 1.08 -9.19
CA PRO A 219 11.99 1.80 -7.92
C PRO A 219 12.32 0.85 -6.76
N VAL A 220 13.14 1.30 -5.81
CA VAL A 220 13.44 0.61 -4.54
C VAL A 220 13.05 1.52 -3.38
N LEU A 221 12.10 1.14 -2.53
CA LEU A 221 11.73 1.93 -1.36
C LEU A 221 12.83 1.89 -0.30
N VAL A 222 13.11 3.04 0.32
CA VAL A 222 14.01 3.16 1.46
C VAL A 222 13.15 3.23 2.72
N PHE A 223 13.40 2.28 3.62
CA PHE A 223 12.69 2.16 4.89
C PHE A 223 13.56 2.63 6.04
N ASP A 224 12.96 3.32 7.00
CA ASP A 224 13.52 3.48 8.34
C ASP A 224 13.00 2.35 9.23
N THR A 225 13.93 1.53 9.72
CA THR A 225 13.67 0.36 10.57
C THR A 225 14.02 0.59 12.04
N ASP A 226 14.73 1.68 12.37
CA ASP A 226 15.25 1.95 13.72
C ASP A 226 14.31 2.91 14.45
N GLN A 227 13.23 2.38 15.01
CA GLN A 227 12.21 3.13 15.71
C GLN A 227 12.16 2.79 17.21
N ASP A 228 13.29 2.46 17.83
CA ASP A 228 13.34 2.33 19.30
C ASP A 228 13.49 3.73 19.93
N PRO A 229 12.39 4.35 20.42
CA PRO A 229 12.42 5.69 20.97
C PRO A 229 13.08 5.72 22.35
N GLU A 230 13.31 4.55 22.97
CA GLU A 230 13.91 4.45 24.30
C GLU A 230 15.43 4.63 24.29
N PHE A 231 16.10 4.47 23.12
CA PHE A 231 17.57 4.46 23.04
C PHE A 231 18.24 5.63 22.32
N THR A 232 17.49 6.51 21.65
CA THR A 232 18.06 7.66 20.93
C THR A 232 17.20 8.91 21.12
N GLY A 233 17.84 10.04 21.46
CA GLY A 233 17.14 11.34 21.50
C GLY A 233 16.53 11.70 20.13
N PRO A 234 15.50 12.56 20.06
CA PRO A 234 14.85 12.87 18.79
C PRO A 234 15.70 13.81 17.91
N ALA A 235 15.87 13.49 16.63
CA ALA A 235 16.51 14.37 15.63
C ALA A 235 15.84 15.75 15.47
N GLY A 236 14.61 15.91 15.97
CA GLY A 236 13.86 17.17 16.02
C GLY A 236 14.30 18.13 17.13
N VAL A 237 15.26 17.76 17.99
CA VAL A 237 15.81 18.63 19.01
C VAL A 237 17.23 19.06 18.60
N PRO A 238 17.53 20.36 18.53
CA PRO A 238 18.86 20.82 18.17
C PRO A 238 19.85 20.47 19.28
N HIS A 239 21.01 19.96 18.90
CA HIS A 239 22.09 19.66 19.83
C HIS A 239 23.10 20.80 19.93
N ALA A 240 23.56 21.08 21.14
CA ALA A 240 24.51 22.16 21.40
C ALA A 240 25.91 21.92 20.81
N ARG A 241 26.26 20.66 20.47
CA ARG A 241 27.53 20.26 19.87
C ARG A 241 27.37 18.99 19.04
N LEU A 242 28.36 18.68 18.20
CA LEU A 242 28.48 17.37 17.57
C LEU A 242 28.57 16.27 18.64
N HIS A 243 27.72 15.27 18.53
CA HIS A 243 27.78 14.04 19.31
C HIS A 243 27.50 12.86 18.39
N ARG A 244 28.30 11.81 18.54
CA ARG A 244 28.18 10.59 17.74
C ARG A 244 26.85 9.90 18.07
N THR A 245 26.12 9.48 17.05
CA THR A 245 24.76 8.93 17.15
C THR A 245 24.68 7.60 16.43
N GLY A 246 24.03 6.61 17.06
CA GLY A 246 23.99 5.22 16.60
C GLY A 246 24.78 4.29 17.53
N ASP A 247 24.39 3.00 17.52
CA ASP A 247 25.12 1.94 18.20
C ASP A 247 26.60 2.00 17.84
N GLN A 248 27.46 1.56 18.76
CA GLN A 248 28.89 1.47 18.53
C GLN A 248 29.16 0.68 17.24
N ALA A 249 29.27 1.36 16.10
CA ALA A 249 29.92 0.80 14.93
C ALA A 249 31.27 0.31 15.46
N GLY A 250 31.39 -1.01 15.55
CA GLY A 250 32.56 -1.65 16.11
C GLY A 250 33.81 -1.08 15.45
N PRO A 251 34.96 -1.12 16.13
CA PRO A 251 36.19 -0.56 15.59
C PRO A 251 36.57 -1.34 14.33
N THR A 252 36.28 -0.88 13.10
CA THR A 252 36.85 -1.41 11.81
C THR A 252 36.32 -0.82 10.48
N ALA A 253 35.51 0.25 10.42
CA ALA A 253 35.27 0.87 9.10
C ALA A 253 36.57 1.51 8.58
N ALA A 254 37.04 1.10 7.40
CA ALA A 254 38.24 1.68 6.79
C ALA A 254 37.92 3.07 6.24
N ALA A 255 38.78 4.05 6.49
CA ALA A 255 38.62 5.39 5.94
C ALA A 255 38.91 5.42 4.42
N TYR A 256 38.16 6.22 3.67
CA TYR A 256 38.34 6.37 2.23
C TYR A 256 39.41 7.41 1.91
N ARG A 257 40.41 7.04 1.08
CA ARG A 257 41.55 7.90 0.65
C ARG A 257 42.18 8.71 1.78
N ASP A 258 42.28 8.09 2.95
CA ASP A 258 42.75 8.76 4.16
C ASP A 258 44.25 9.05 4.12
N ASP A 259 45.01 8.37 3.25
CA ASP A 259 46.40 8.71 2.93
C ASP A 259 46.55 10.14 2.39
N GLU A 260 45.58 10.62 1.62
CA GLU A 260 45.51 12.01 1.15
C GLU A 260 44.97 12.99 2.21
N LEU A 261 44.45 12.45 3.30
CA LEU A 261 44.05 13.17 4.50
C LEU A 261 45.09 13.08 5.62
N ASP A 262 46.32 12.64 5.31
CA ASP A 262 47.42 12.45 6.28
C ASP A 262 47.08 11.44 7.40
N GLY A 263 46.17 10.50 7.13
CA GLY A 263 45.65 9.51 8.07
C GLY A 263 44.69 10.06 9.11
N ALA A 264 44.20 11.30 8.94
CA ALA A 264 43.46 12.02 9.98
C ALA A 264 42.15 11.35 10.37
N ILE A 265 41.42 10.75 9.42
CA ILE A 265 40.11 10.12 9.71
C ILE A 265 40.29 8.81 10.45
N SER A 266 41.29 8.00 10.07
CA SER A 266 41.62 6.76 10.77
C SER A 266 42.17 7.05 12.18
N GLN A 267 43.01 8.08 12.33
CA GLN A 267 43.54 8.48 13.64
C GLN A 267 42.43 8.95 14.58
N ALA A 268 41.45 9.72 14.07
CA ALA A 268 40.29 10.14 14.83
C ALA A 268 39.30 9.00 15.12
N GLY A 269 39.35 7.89 14.36
CA GLY A 269 38.45 6.74 14.55
C GLY A 269 36.99 7.04 14.17
N VAL A 270 36.79 7.91 13.18
CA VAL A 270 35.48 8.47 12.81
C VAL A 270 34.95 8.03 11.44
N ALA A 271 35.65 7.13 10.74
CA ALA A 271 35.16 6.57 9.47
C ALA A 271 33.77 5.92 9.64
N GLY A 272 32.82 6.26 8.77
CA GLY A 272 31.44 5.77 8.82
C GLY A 272 30.62 6.31 9.99
N ALA A 273 31.16 7.21 10.81
CA ALA A 273 30.46 7.74 11.98
C ALA A 273 29.35 8.73 11.58
N GLU A 274 28.23 8.63 12.28
CA GLU A 274 27.12 9.57 12.19
C GLU A 274 27.09 10.50 13.42
N TYR A 275 26.71 11.76 13.19
CA TYR A 275 26.62 12.79 14.21
C TYR A 275 25.25 13.47 14.21
N ASN A 276 24.80 13.86 15.41
CA ASN A 276 23.54 14.55 15.68
C ASN A 276 22.31 13.97 14.94
N HIS A 277 22.15 12.65 14.98
CA HIS A 277 21.05 11.92 14.36
C HIS A 277 20.91 12.21 12.86
N GLY A 278 22.05 12.25 12.15
CA GLY A 278 22.12 12.45 10.70
C GLY A 278 22.37 13.87 10.25
N LEU A 279 22.95 14.74 11.09
CA LEU A 279 23.47 16.04 10.65
C LEU A 279 24.64 15.87 9.68
N LEU A 280 25.52 14.92 10.00
CA LEU A 280 26.76 14.66 9.29
C LEU A 280 27.07 13.16 9.32
N HIS A 281 27.47 12.62 8.18
CA HIS A 281 27.95 11.25 8.02
C HIS A 281 29.36 11.27 7.41
N VAL A 282 30.35 10.73 8.12
CA VAL A 282 31.72 10.66 7.64
C VAL A 282 31.84 9.49 6.67
N VAL A 283 32.38 9.75 5.46
CA VAL A 283 32.51 8.71 4.45
C VAL A 283 33.53 7.64 4.88
N ASP A 284 33.26 6.40 4.47
CA ASP A 284 34.13 5.25 4.68
C ASP A 284 34.48 4.59 3.34
N ALA A 285 35.25 3.52 3.36
CA ALA A 285 35.65 2.79 2.16
C ALA A 285 34.47 2.20 1.37
N GLY A 286 33.29 2.05 1.99
CA GLY A 286 32.07 1.57 1.34
C GLY A 286 31.32 2.68 0.60
N SER A 287 31.18 3.85 1.22
CA SER A 287 30.44 5.01 0.69
C SER A 287 31.29 5.96 -0.15
N GLY A 288 32.57 6.10 0.19
CA GLY A 288 33.51 7.05 -0.41
C GLY A 288 33.68 6.95 -1.94
N PRO A 289 33.80 5.75 -2.55
CA PRO A 289 33.92 5.63 -4.00
C PRO A 289 32.72 6.23 -4.76
N GLU A 290 31.51 6.06 -4.24
CA GLU A 290 30.29 6.56 -4.88
C GLU A 290 30.15 8.07 -4.69
N VAL A 291 30.48 8.58 -3.49
CA VAL A 291 30.53 10.03 -3.23
C VAL A 291 31.53 10.71 -4.15
N ASP A 292 32.74 10.15 -4.29
CA ASP A 292 33.78 10.68 -5.17
C ASP A 292 33.33 10.62 -6.65
N ARG A 293 32.69 9.53 -7.09
CA ARG A 293 32.13 9.42 -8.44
C ARG A 293 31.13 10.53 -8.75
N LEU A 294 30.18 10.78 -7.83
CA LEU A 294 29.13 11.78 -8.00
C LEU A 294 29.70 13.21 -7.96
N LEU A 295 30.63 13.47 -7.05
CA LEU A 295 31.35 14.74 -6.95
C LEU A 295 32.08 15.06 -8.27
N ARG A 296 32.84 14.09 -8.80
CA ARG A 296 33.56 14.23 -10.08
C ARG A 296 32.62 14.42 -11.26
N ALA A 297 31.46 13.77 -11.25
CA ALA A 297 30.47 13.90 -12.33
C ALA A 297 29.83 15.30 -12.37
N ALA A 298 29.59 15.90 -11.20
CA ALA A 298 28.98 17.22 -11.08
C ALA A 298 30.00 18.38 -11.19
N PHE A 299 31.21 18.19 -10.68
CA PHE A 299 32.29 19.18 -10.62
C PHE A 299 33.58 18.63 -11.27
N PRO A 300 33.59 18.47 -12.61
CA PRO A 300 34.72 17.86 -13.30
C PRO A 300 36.03 18.66 -13.16
N ASP A 301 35.93 19.99 -13.02
CA ASP A 301 37.09 20.87 -12.87
C ASP A 301 37.77 20.73 -11.49
N ASP A 302 37.02 20.29 -10.47
CA ASP A 302 37.54 20.08 -9.11
C ASP A 302 37.99 18.63 -8.86
N ALA A 303 37.62 17.70 -9.73
CA ALA A 303 37.74 16.25 -9.58
C ALA A 303 39.11 15.78 -9.05
N GLU A 304 40.22 16.29 -9.60
CA GLU A 304 41.56 15.84 -9.22
C GLU A 304 42.13 16.55 -7.97
N THR A 305 41.42 17.54 -7.44
CA THR A 305 41.94 18.44 -6.40
C THR A 305 41.22 18.32 -5.06
N VAL A 306 40.23 17.43 -4.94
CA VAL A 306 39.43 17.29 -3.72
C VAL A 306 39.26 15.83 -3.29
N VAL A 307 39.16 15.64 -1.97
CA VAL A 307 38.92 14.34 -1.35
C VAL A 307 37.68 14.44 -0.45
N PRO A 308 36.61 13.66 -0.70
CA PRO A 308 35.41 13.70 0.12
C PRO A 308 35.70 13.20 1.53
N ILE A 309 35.17 13.92 2.53
CA ILE A 309 35.30 13.62 3.96
C ILE A 309 33.95 13.20 4.55
N ALA A 310 32.87 13.91 4.19
CA ALA A 310 31.57 13.69 4.80
C ALA A 310 30.42 14.16 3.91
N LEU A 311 29.23 13.67 4.21
CA LEU A 311 27.94 14.14 3.70
C LEU A 311 27.19 14.84 4.82
N ASP A 312 26.61 16.01 4.57
CA ASP A 312 25.68 16.63 5.50
C ASP A 312 24.22 16.27 5.22
N TRP A 313 23.33 16.64 6.13
CA TRP A 313 21.90 16.38 6.04
C TRP A 313 21.19 16.98 4.80
N ARG A 314 21.81 17.96 4.12
CA ARG A 314 21.28 18.53 2.86
C ARG A 314 21.78 17.75 1.64
N GLY A 315 22.60 16.73 1.85
CA GLY A 315 23.27 15.97 0.81
C GLY A 315 24.49 16.68 0.25
N ARG A 316 25.01 17.74 0.90
CA ARG A 316 26.25 18.40 0.44
C ARG A 316 27.43 17.52 0.76
N VAL A 317 28.37 17.44 -0.18
CA VAL A 317 29.64 16.76 0.03
C VAL A 317 30.63 17.75 0.61
N LEU A 318 31.14 17.43 1.80
CA LEU A 318 32.26 18.13 2.42
C LEU A 318 33.54 17.46 1.94
N ALA A 319 34.41 18.20 1.26
CA ALA A 319 35.65 17.67 0.73
C ALA A 319 36.86 18.55 1.07
N ARG A 320 38.00 17.93 1.36
CA ARG A 320 39.29 18.62 1.54
C ARG A 320 39.82 19.02 0.17
N ARG A 321 40.21 20.27 0.01
CA ARG A 321 41.00 20.69 -1.15
C ARG A 321 42.47 20.35 -0.95
N LEU A 322 43.03 19.51 -1.81
CA LEU A 322 44.44 19.10 -1.78
C LEU A 322 45.35 20.33 -1.89
N GLY A 323 46.39 20.38 -1.06
CA GLY A 323 47.31 21.52 -0.97
C GLY A 323 46.80 22.72 -0.17
N HIS A 324 45.55 22.69 0.31
CA HIS A 324 44.95 23.72 1.16
C HIS A 324 44.39 23.09 2.46
N GLY A 325 44.43 23.82 3.58
CA GLY A 325 43.92 23.36 4.87
C GLY A 325 42.40 23.53 5.04
N VAL A 326 41.66 23.57 3.94
CA VAL A 326 40.27 24.04 3.88
C VAL A 326 39.35 22.91 3.42
N VAL A 327 38.15 22.87 4.02
CA VAL A 327 37.03 21.99 3.67
C VAL A 327 36.00 22.83 2.92
N ASP A 328 35.71 22.42 1.70
CA ASP A 328 34.66 22.99 0.86
C ASP A 328 33.38 22.17 0.99
N ALA A 329 32.22 22.84 0.91
CA ALA A 329 30.93 22.22 0.72
C ALA A 329 30.52 22.31 -0.75
N PHE A 330 30.26 21.16 -1.35
CA PHE A 330 29.74 21.03 -2.70
C PHE A 330 28.25 20.74 -2.64
N ASP A 331 27.45 21.66 -3.18
CA ASP A 331 26.00 21.57 -3.14
C ASP A 331 25.45 21.09 -4.49
N PRO A 332 24.84 19.88 -4.56
CA PRO A 332 24.23 19.39 -5.79
C PRO A 332 23.06 20.25 -6.24
N SER A 333 22.38 20.93 -5.32
CA SER A 333 21.21 21.75 -5.62
C SER A 333 21.59 22.93 -6.50
N SER A 334 22.60 23.68 -6.10
CA SER A 334 23.04 24.89 -6.78
C SER A 334 24.15 24.64 -7.80
N LEU A 335 24.77 23.44 -7.77
CA LEU A 335 26.05 23.15 -8.43
C LEU A 335 27.09 24.22 -8.11
N GLN A 336 27.13 24.67 -6.85
CA GLN A 336 28.12 25.63 -6.35
C GLN A 336 29.03 24.97 -5.31
N ARG A 337 30.25 25.52 -5.25
CA ARG A 337 31.26 25.20 -4.23
C ARG A 337 31.37 26.38 -3.28
N GLU A 338 31.30 26.11 -1.99
CA GLU A 338 31.47 27.11 -0.92
C GLU A 338 32.60 26.69 0.02
N GLU A 339 33.52 27.60 0.31
CA GLU A 339 34.52 27.40 1.37
C GLU A 339 33.83 27.43 2.74
N LEU A 340 33.86 26.32 3.49
CA LEU A 340 33.03 26.14 4.68
C LEU A 340 33.80 26.34 6.00
N LEU A 341 34.86 25.55 6.22
CA LEU A 341 35.70 25.63 7.43
C LEU A 341 37.10 25.03 7.21
N SER A 342 38.01 25.17 8.17
CA SER A 342 39.33 24.51 8.12
C SER A 342 39.26 23.04 8.51
N LEU A 343 40.13 22.20 7.94
CA LEU A 343 40.18 20.77 8.26
C LEU A 343 40.41 20.52 9.76
N ASP A 344 41.31 21.29 10.38
CA ASP A 344 41.61 21.19 11.81
C ASP A 344 40.36 21.44 12.69
N LEU A 345 39.50 22.39 12.29
CA LEU A 345 38.28 22.67 13.02
C LEU A 345 37.26 21.54 12.86
N LEU A 346 37.17 20.93 11.67
CA LEU A 346 36.30 19.77 11.43
C LEU A 346 36.75 18.59 12.30
N LEU A 347 38.03 18.23 12.24
CA LEU A 347 38.59 17.10 12.98
C LEU A 347 38.43 17.27 14.49
N ALA A 348 38.78 18.44 15.03
CA ALA A 348 38.61 18.73 16.45
C ALA A 348 37.14 18.66 16.91
N ALA A 349 36.20 18.99 16.03
CA ALA A 349 34.77 18.86 16.29
C ALA A 349 34.30 17.39 16.25
N LEU A 350 34.82 16.59 15.31
CA LEU A 350 34.50 15.16 15.17
C LEU A 350 35.03 14.32 16.34
N GLU A 351 36.23 14.64 16.84
CA GLU A 351 36.87 14.00 17.99
C GLU A 351 36.27 14.45 19.34
N GLY A 352 35.54 15.57 19.35
CA GLY A 352 35.04 16.18 20.58
C GLY A 352 36.12 16.83 21.44
N THR A 353 37.28 17.15 20.87
CA THR A 353 38.46 17.71 21.59
C THR A 353 38.41 19.23 21.74
N ALA A 354 37.53 19.92 21.00
CA ALA A 354 37.31 21.37 21.12
C ALA A 354 35.97 21.70 21.77
N GLU A 355 35.99 22.29 22.98
CA GLU A 355 34.77 22.68 23.73
C GLU A 355 33.81 23.56 22.91
N ASP A 356 34.33 24.54 22.17
CA ASP A 356 33.53 25.45 21.32
C ASP A 356 33.45 25.01 19.84
N GLY A 357 34.34 24.11 19.40
CA GLY A 357 34.47 23.69 18.00
C GLY A 357 33.25 22.91 17.51
N GLY A 358 32.76 21.97 18.33
CA GLY A 358 31.58 21.16 18.00
C GLY A 358 30.31 21.99 17.84
N ALA A 359 30.10 23.02 18.68
CA ALA A 359 28.95 23.91 18.59
C ALA A 359 29.01 24.78 17.32
N ARG A 360 30.20 25.28 16.99
CA ARG A 360 30.45 26.06 15.77
C ARG A 360 30.19 25.25 14.52
N VAL A 361 30.69 24.01 14.43
CA VAL A 361 30.46 23.13 13.28
C VAL A 361 28.98 22.76 13.16
N ALA A 362 28.29 22.41 14.26
CA ALA A 362 26.86 22.13 14.24
C ALA A 362 26.03 23.32 13.72
N THR A 363 26.41 24.55 14.11
CA THR A 363 25.77 25.78 13.63
C THR A 363 26.03 26.02 12.14
N LEU A 364 27.28 25.86 11.68
CA LEU A 364 27.66 26.03 10.26
C LEU A 364 26.95 25.03 9.34
N LEU A 365 26.75 23.79 9.83
CA LEU A 365 26.00 22.77 9.11
C LEU A 365 24.48 22.99 9.17
N GLY A 366 23.99 23.88 10.03
CA GLY A 366 22.56 24.20 10.13
C GLY A 366 21.75 23.20 10.95
N GLU A 367 22.28 22.76 12.11
CA GLU A 367 21.57 21.84 13.03
C GLU A 367 20.17 22.34 13.43
N GLY A 368 20.00 23.65 13.62
CA GLY A 368 18.68 24.24 13.92
C GLY A 368 17.67 24.02 12.78
N ASP A 369 18.08 24.23 11.53
CA ASP A 369 17.24 24.01 10.36
C ASP A 369 16.93 22.52 10.18
N LYS A 370 17.95 21.67 10.34
CA LYS A 370 17.80 20.21 10.31
C LYS A 370 16.79 19.77 11.37
N ALA A 371 16.95 20.21 12.62
CA ALA A 371 16.05 19.86 13.72
C ALA A 371 14.62 20.34 13.47
N ALA A 372 14.43 21.58 12.97
CA ALA A 372 13.11 22.08 12.61
C ALA A 372 12.45 21.24 11.51
N LEU A 373 13.22 20.84 10.49
CA LEU A 373 12.72 20.00 9.41
C LEU A 373 12.46 18.56 9.86
N CYS A 374 13.33 17.95 10.65
CA CYS A 374 13.10 16.63 11.23
C CYS A 374 11.90 16.63 12.18
N ALA A 375 11.73 17.67 13.00
CA ALA A 375 10.54 17.83 13.85
C ALA A 375 9.27 17.96 13.01
N ARG A 376 9.30 18.77 11.95
CA ARG A 376 8.19 18.90 10.99
C ARG A 376 7.85 17.56 10.32
N LEU A 377 8.88 16.85 9.84
CA LEU A 377 8.75 15.55 9.16
C LEU A 377 8.57 14.37 10.12
N ARG A 378 8.55 14.62 11.43
CA ARG A 378 8.47 13.61 12.50
C ARG A 378 9.55 12.52 12.38
N LEU A 379 10.75 12.91 11.97
CA LEU A 379 11.91 12.03 11.88
C LEU A 379 12.63 11.98 13.22
N HIS A 380 12.83 10.76 13.73
CA HIS A 380 13.62 10.51 14.93
C HIS A 380 15.13 10.48 14.64
N ARG A 381 15.50 10.07 13.42
CA ARG A 381 16.87 10.07 12.89
C ARG A 381 16.81 10.29 11.37
N LEU A 382 17.81 10.96 10.80
CA LEU A 382 18.01 10.98 9.35
C LEU A 382 19.04 9.90 8.98
N PRO A 383 18.67 8.83 8.25
CA PRO A 383 19.61 7.79 7.85
C PRO A 383 20.76 8.33 7.00
N ALA A 384 21.98 7.77 7.13
CA ALA A 384 23.15 8.16 6.33
C ALA A 384 22.98 8.04 4.81
N THR A 385 21.98 7.28 4.36
CA THR A 385 21.67 7.06 2.94
C THR A 385 20.79 8.12 2.32
N VAL A 386 20.32 9.12 3.09
CA VAL A 386 19.35 10.12 2.62
C VAL A 386 19.75 11.55 3.02
N ALA A 387 19.17 12.51 2.31
CA ALA A 387 19.27 13.94 2.52
C ALA A 387 17.87 14.56 2.60
N LEU A 388 17.73 15.72 3.26
CA LEU A 388 16.54 16.56 3.17
C LEU A 388 16.73 17.59 2.06
N ALA A 389 16.14 17.32 0.91
CA ALA A 389 16.36 18.03 -0.32
C ALA A 389 15.05 18.39 -1.03
N SER A 390 15.06 19.47 -1.80
CA SER A 390 13.96 19.78 -2.70
C SER A 390 14.03 18.85 -3.92
N PRO A 391 12.94 18.16 -4.31
CA PRO A 391 12.95 17.26 -5.47
C PRO A 391 13.40 17.93 -6.79
N VAL A 392 13.20 19.24 -6.90
CA VAL A 392 13.77 20.08 -7.95
C VAL A 392 14.55 21.22 -7.28
N PRO A 393 15.79 21.49 -7.70
CA PRO A 393 16.57 22.61 -7.19
C PRO A 393 15.83 23.95 -7.26
N ALA A 394 15.91 24.72 -6.16
CA ALA A 394 15.12 25.93 -5.97
C ALA A 394 15.35 27.00 -7.05
N HIS A 395 16.58 27.17 -7.51
CA HIS A 395 16.89 28.16 -8.56
C HIS A 395 16.35 27.76 -9.95
N LEU A 396 16.07 26.47 -10.19
CA LEU A 396 15.42 26.00 -11.42
C LEU A 396 13.90 26.26 -11.42
N THR A 397 13.29 26.25 -10.22
CA THR A 397 11.85 26.51 -10.03
C THR A 397 11.54 27.97 -9.74
N GLY A 398 12.52 28.75 -9.29
CA GLY A 398 12.35 30.12 -8.79
C GLY A 398 11.73 30.19 -7.39
N VAL A 399 11.66 29.07 -6.67
CA VAL A 399 11.08 28.97 -5.32
C VAL A 399 12.04 28.23 -4.39
N ASP A 400 12.66 28.95 -3.46
CA ASP A 400 13.46 28.38 -2.37
C ASP A 400 12.66 28.40 -1.07
N GLU A 401 11.81 27.39 -0.89
CA GLU A 401 11.00 27.25 0.32
C GLU A 401 11.52 26.04 1.13
N PRO A 402 12.06 26.25 2.34
CA PRO A 402 12.49 25.17 3.24
C PRO A 402 11.42 24.09 3.46
N MET A 403 10.14 24.46 3.36
CA MET A 403 8.98 23.56 3.48
C MET A 403 8.88 22.52 2.36
N ARG A 404 9.52 22.74 1.20
CA ARG A 404 9.51 21.80 0.05
C ARG A 404 10.55 20.68 0.18
N ARG A 405 11.45 20.75 1.17
CA ARG A 405 12.45 19.70 1.38
C ARG A 405 11.77 18.40 1.84
N ARG A 406 12.13 17.31 1.17
CA ARG A 406 11.68 15.95 1.43
C ARG A 406 12.90 15.07 1.69
N VAL A 407 12.67 13.90 2.27
CA VAL A 407 13.73 12.90 2.39
C VAL A 407 13.96 12.28 1.01
N VAL A 408 15.20 12.31 0.53
CA VAL A 408 15.62 11.80 -0.79
C VAL A 408 16.96 11.09 -0.62
N PRO A 409 17.20 9.92 -1.22
CA PRO A 409 18.53 9.33 -1.23
C PRO A 409 19.56 10.30 -1.82
N TRP A 410 20.67 10.50 -1.11
CA TRP A 410 21.61 11.55 -1.48
C TRP A 410 22.26 11.28 -2.84
N ASP A 411 22.53 10.01 -3.16
CA ASP A 411 23.10 9.55 -4.43
C ASP A 411 22.21 9.94 -5.63
N GLU A 412 20.91 9.72 -5.50
CA GLU A 412 19.94 10.13 -6.51
C GLU A 412 19.70 11.61 -6.57
N TYR A 413 19.72 12.27 -5.41
CA TYR A 413 19.62 13.71 -5.39
C TYR A 413 20.76 14.36 -6.19
N TRP A 414 21.98 13.82 -6.09
CA TRP A 414 23.11 14.25 -6.91
C TRP A 414 22.90 13.95 -8.40
N ASP A 415 22.60 12.70 -8.78
CA ASP A 415 22.41 12.33 -10.18
C ASP A 415 21.26 13.11 -10.84
N LEU A 416 20.12 13.21 -10.15
CA LEU A 416 18.96 13.95 -10.61
C LEU A 416 19.28 15.44 -10.74
N SER A 417 19.97 16.05 -9.77
CA SER A 417 20.31 17.47 -9.84
C SER A 417 21.20 17.77 -11.04
N VAL A 418 22.24 16.95 -11.28
CA VAL A 418 23.12 17.10 -12.45
C VAL A 418 22.33 16.99 -13.76
N ARG A 419 21.44 16.00 -13.88
CA ARG A 419 20.60 15.83 -15.08
C ARG A 419 19.61 16.97 -15.25
N LEU A 420 18.97 17.42 -14.18
CA LEU A 420 18.02 18.54 -14.21
C LEU A 420 18.70 19.83 -14.63
N HIS A 421 19.88 20.15 -14.09
CA HIS A 421 20.65 21.33 -14.52
C HIS A 421 21.02 21.26 -15.99
N ARG A 422 21.49 20.10 -16.47
CA ARG A 422 21.82 19.91 -17.90
C ARG A 422 20.59 20.11 -18.78
N THR A 423 19.47 19.47 -18.43
CA THR A 423 18.22 19.55 -19.20
C THR A 423 17.60 20.94 -19.14
N ALA A 424 17.67 21.60 -17.97
CA ALA A 424 17.16 22.96 -17.79
C ALA A 424 18.01 24.01 -18.51
N ALA A 425 19.30 23.77 -18.73
CA ALA A 425 20.16 24.64 -19.52
C ALA A 425 19.75 24.69 -21.01
N GLU A 426 18.99 23.70 -21.49
CA GLU A 426 18.45 23.65 -22.84
C GLU A 426 17.09 24.37 -22.98
N LEU A 427 16.46 24.78 -21.86
CA LEU A 427 15.19 25.48 -21.88
C LEU A 427 15.35 26.93 -22.36
N ASP A 428 14.31 27.46 -23.00
CA ASP A 428 14.20 28.89 -23.29
C ASP A 428 14.32 29.69 -21.98
N PRO A 429 15.15 30.76 -21.91
CA PRO A 429 15.28 31.61 -20.73
C PRO A 429 13.97 32.21 -20.19
N ALA A 430 12.93 32.31 -21.03
CA ALA A 430 11.59 32.74 -20.63
C ALA A 430 10.82 31.69 -19.84
N LEU A 431 11.30 30.45 -19.80
CA LEU A 431 10.69 29.31 -19.11
C LEU A 431 11.43 29.01 -17.78
N ARG A 432 10.72 28.32 -16.89
CA ARG A 432 11.27 27.72 -15.66
C ARG A 432 10.74 26.31 -15.49
N VAL A 433 11.43 25.51 -14.68
CA VAL A 433 11.03 24.15 -14.39
C VAL A 433 9.84 24.14 -13.43
N GLN A 434 8.76 23.46 -13.79
CA GLN A 434 7.62 23.18 -12.91
C GLN A 434 7.71 21.77 -12.30
N GLY A 435 8.22 20.80 -13.06
CA GLY A 435 8.32 19.41 -12.64
C GLY A 435 9.16 18.57 -13.61
N TYR A 436 9.30 17.29 -13.34
CA TYR A 436 10.01 16.35 -14.20
C TYR A 436 9.38 14.96 -14.16
N LEU A 437 9.65 14.17 -15.20
CA LEU A 437 9.23 12.77 -15.32
C LEU A 437 10.31 11.96 -16.03
N PHE A 438 10.34 10.67 -15.77
CA PHE A 438 11.16 9.73 -16.54
C PHE A 438 10.30 9.03 -17.57
N THR A 439 10.76 8.96 -18.81
CA THR A 439 10.14 8.15 -19.85
C THR A 439 10.44 6.66 -19.61
N PRO A 440 9.73 5.73 -20.30
CA PRO A 440 9.94 4.28 -20.12
C PRO A 440 11.38 3.80 -20.42
N ASP A 441 12.09 4.53 -21.29
CA ASP A 441 13.50 4.34 -21.64
C ASP A 441 14.47 5.03 -20.68
N GLY A 442 13.97 5.64 -19.60
CA GLY A 442 14.77 6.28 -18.55
C GLY A 442 15.24 7.69 -18.89
N GLU A 443 14.70 8.30 -19.95
CA GLU A 443 15.01 9.68 -20.33
C GLU A 443 14.30 10.67 -19.38
N LEU A 444 15.03 11.66 -18.87
CA LEU A 444 14.47 12.71 -18.03
C LEU A 444 13.79 13.76 -18.91
N LYS A 445 12.49 13.98 -18.73
CA LYS A 445 11.75 15.08 -19.36
C LYS A 445 11.33 16.11 -18.32
N VAL A 446 11.50 17.38 -18.69
CA VAL A 446 11.20 18.51 -17.82
C VAL A 446 9.91 19.18 -18.28
N GLN A 447 9.00 19.39 -17.35
CA GLN A 447 7.84 20.25 -17.56
C GLN A 447 8.24 21.69 -17.29
N ALA A 448 8.04 22.57 -18.26
CA ALA A 448 8.43 23.96 -18.17
C ALA A 448 7.21 24.87 -18.33
N VAL A 449 7.21 25.99 -17.59
CA VAL A 449 6.17 27.03 -17.64
C VAL A 449 6.78 28.40 -17.84
N PRO A 450 6.04 29.37 -18.43
CA PRO A 450 6.49 30.75 -18.50
C PRO A 450 6.84 31.31 -17.12
N ARG A 451 7.99 31.99 -17.01
CA ARG A 451 8.43 32.63 -15.76
C ARG A 451 7.45 33.69 -15.23
N THR A 452 6.61 34.25 -16.10
CA THR A 452 5.58 35.25 -15.78
C THR A 452 4.39 34.68 -15.03
N GLU A 453 4.15 33.37 -15.11
CA GLU A 453 3.11 32.73 -14.30
C GLU A 453 3.52 32.77 -12.83
N ALA A 454 2.57 32.89 -11.91
CA ALA A 454 2.89 32.78 -10.49
C ALA A 454 3.54 31.42 -10.23
N PRO A 455 4.63 31.34 -9.43
CA PRO A 455 5.16 30.05 -9.03
C PRO A 455 4.01 29.24 -8.43
N PHE A 456 3.86 27.99 -8.87
CA PHE A 456 2.92 27.08 -8.25
C PHE A 456 3.40 26.88 -6.81
N VAL A 457 2.69 27.51 -5.87
CA VAL A 457 2.84 27.34 -4.44
C VAL A 457 1.68 26.43 -4.04
N PRO A 458 1.91 25.11 -3.89
CA PRO A 458 0.94 24.29 -3.19
C PRO A 458 0.67 24.95 -1.83
N ALA A 459 -0.61 25.04 -1.45
CA ALA A 459 -1.00 25.82 -0.29
C ALA A 459 -0.25 25.34 0.98
N PRO A 460 0.12 26.22 1.94
CA PRO A 460 0.79 25.81 3.18
C PRO A 460 -0.03 24.83 4.04
N ASP A 461 -1.32 24.67 3.74
CA ASP A 461 -2.21 23.70 4.38
C ASP A 461 -2.13 22.29 3.76
N GLU A 462 -1.26 22.10 2.77
CA GLU A 462 -0.87 20.79 2.20
C GLU A 462 0.18 20.07 3.06
N ASP A 463 0.46 20.52 4.29
CA ASP A 463 1.44 19.88 5.18
C ASP A 463 0.84 18.71 6.02
N GLN A 464 -0.20 18.04 5.50
CA GLN A 464 -0.66 16.75 6.04
C GLN A 464 0.21 15.55 5.60
N THR A 465 1.33 15.75 4.88
CA THR A 465 2.42 14.75 4.89
C THR A 465 3.01 14.56 6.29
N ALA A 466 2.79 15.52 7.22
CA ALA A 466 3.02 15.36 8.65
C ALA A 466 1.80 14.82 9.41
N GLY A 467 0.72 14.42 8.73
CA GLY A 467 -0.40 13.71 9.32
C GLY A 467 -0.07 12.23 9.51
N VAL A 468 0.90 11.91 10.39
CA VAL A 468 1.43 10.56 10.58
C VAL A 468 1.94 10.00 9.25
N ALA A 469 3.23 10.21 8.94
CA ALA A 469 3.86 9.43 7.89
C ALA A 469 3.52 7.95 8.19
N PRO A 470 2.96 7.23 7.21
CA PRO A 470 2.47 5.89 7.44
C PRO A 470 3.63 5.06 8.00
N ARG A 471 3.56 4.67 9.29
CA ARG A 471 4.26 3.47 9.75
C ARG A 471 3.89 2.35 8.77
N ALA A 472 4.68 1.31 8.63
CA ALA A 472 4.23 0.09 7.94
C ALA A 472 3.01 -0.58 8.64
N ASP A 473 2.40 0.09 9.63
CA ASP A 473 1.04 -0.16 10.14
C ASP A 473 -0.06 0.50 9.31
N ALA A 474 0.26 1.46 8.44
CA ALA A 474 -0.70 2.19 7.65
C ALA A 474 -1.11 1.36 6.43
N ARG A 475 -2.02 0.45 6.75
CA ARG A 475 -3.13 0.01 5.92
C ARG A 475 -2.66 -0.72 4.66
N ARG A 476 -2.11 -1.92 4.85
CA ARG A 476 -2.21 -2.95 3.82
C ARG A 476 -3.71 -3.20 3.62
N HIS A 477 -4.17 -2.90 2.40
CA HIS A 477 -5.52 -3.03 1.87
C HIS A 477 -6.66 -2.80 2.89
N GLN A 478 -7.22 -1.60 2.95
CA GLN A 478 -8.53 -1.40 3.57
C GLN A 478 -9.59 -1.94 2.60
N PRO A 479 -10.25 -3.09 2.86
CA PRO A 479 -11.54 -3.37 2.23
C PRO A 479 -12.49 -2.21 2.58
N VAL A 480 -12.87 -1.54 1.49
CA VAL A 480 -13.81 -0.45 1.24
C VAL A 480 -14.54 0.18 2.44
N ALA A 481 -14.24 1.47 2.70
CA ALA A 481 -14.93 2.32 3.67
C ALA A 481 -16.42 2.63 3.38
N ASP A 482 -16.99 2.12 2.28
CA ASP A 482 -18.33 2.48 1.79
C ASP A 482 -19.25 1.26 1.51
N THR A 483 -18.80 0.02 1.70
CA THR A 483 -19.69 -1.17 1.65
C THR A 483 -20.49 -1.34 2.94
N GLY A 484 -20.25 -0.47 3.93
CA GLY A 484 -20.70 -0.66 5.29
C GLY A 484 -19.85 -1.67 6.07
N VAL A 485 -18.94 -2.42 5.42
CA VAL A 485 -17.97 -3.31 6.06
C VAL A 485 -16.71 -2.51 6.41
N HIS A 486 -16.43 -2.32 7.68
CA HIS A 486 -15.31 -1.51 8.15
C HIS A 486 -14.56 -2.22 9.27
N VAL A 487 -13.24 -2.06 9.27
CA VAL A 487 -12.36 -2.56 10.33
C VAL A 487 -12.63 -1.77 11.60
N THR A 488 -12.99 -2.47 12.67
CA THR A 488 -13.29 -1.86 13.99
C THR A 488 -12.23 -2.15 15.05
N GLN A 489 -11.49 -3.25 14.91
CA GLN A 489 -10.39 -3.60 15.82
C GLN A 489 -9.40 -4.51 15.09
N ARG A 490 -8.11 -4.42 15.41
CA ARG A 490 -7.06 -5.31 14.93
C ARG A 490 -6.29 -5.85 16.13
N VAL A 491 -6.05 -7.16 16.17
CA VAL A 491 -5.11 -7.77 17.11
C VAL A 491 -3.79 -7.99 16.38
N HIS A 492 -2.72 -7.34 16.82
CA HIS A 492 -1.39 -7.43 16.21
C HIS A 492 -0.80 -8.82 16.46
N ASN A 493 -0.88 -9.72 15.47
CA ASN A 493 -0.05 -10.92 15.40
C ASN A 493 -0.05 -11.48 13.96
N PRO A 494 1.00 -11.22 13.15
CA PRO A 494 1.02 -11.54 11.71
C PRO A 494 1.29 -13.01 11.38
N ALA A 495 1.51 -13.89 12.37
CA ALA A 495 1.71 -15.30 12.09
C ALA A 495 0.39 -15.92 11.64
N SER A 496 0.31 -16.32 10.37
CA SER A 496 -0.77 -17.16 9.84
C SER A 496 -0.39 -18.64 10.01
N GLY A 497 -1.34 -19.45 10.48
CA GLY A 497 -1.11 -20.85 10.82
C GLY A 497 -1.03 -21.76 9.59
N ARG A 498 -0.07 -22.69 9.63
CA ARG A 498 0.14 -23.96 8.89
C ARG A 498 -0.19 -24.15 7.40
N ASP A 499 -1.11 -23.41 6.76
CA ASP A 499 -1.46 -23.61 5.33
C ASP A 499 -0.91 -22.49 4.42
N VAL A 500 -0.28 -22.87 3.31
CA VAL A 500 0.44 -21.96 2.41
C VAL A 500 -0.52 -21.10 1.60
N LEU A 501 -1.69 -21.62 1.18
CA LEU A 501 -2.61 -20.86 0.33
C LEU A 501 -3.35 -19.76 1.10
N THR A 502 -3.94 -20.11 2.24
CA THR A 502 -4.73 -19.16 3.03
C THR A 502 -3.88 -18.36 4.00
N GLY A 503 -2.76 -18.93 4.47
CA GLY A 503 -1.72 -18.16 5.15
C GLY A 503 -1.18 -17.04 4.28
N ASN A 504 -0.86 -17.32 3.01
CA ASN A 504 -0.39 -16.28 2.08
C ASN A 504 -1.45 -15.19 1.84
N LEU A 505 -2.75 -15.53 1.82
CA LEU A 505 -3.82 -14.57 1.55
C LEU A 505 -4.15 -13.70 2.78
N LEU A 506 -4.26 -14.29 3.97
CA LEU A 506 -4.44 -13.55 5.22
C LEU A 506 -3.23 -12.65 5.50
N THR A 507 -2.02 -13.12 5.19
CA THR A 507 -0.79 -12.33 5.24
C THR A 507 -0.76 -11.25 4.15
N TRP A 508 -1.26 -11.53 2.94
CA TRP A 508 -1.31 -10.54 1.85
C TRP A 508 -2.19 -9.34 2.20
N PHE A 509 -3.36 -9.58 2.79
CA PHE A 509 -4.29 -8.52 3.19
C PHE A 509 -4.04 -7.99 4.60
N GLU A 510 -3.16 -8.60 5.39
CA GLU A 510 -3.01 -8.34 6.84
C GLU A 510 -4.31 -8.36 7.62
N ILE A 511 -5.20 -9.30 7.28
CA ILE A 511 -6.52 -9.39 7.89
C ILE A 511 -6.56 -10.38 9.05
N ALA A 512 -5.50 -11.17 9.27
CA ALA A 512 -5.39 -12.05 10.43
C ALA A 512 -5.60 -11.27 11.74
N GLY A 513 -6.48 -11.75 12.62
CA GLY A 513 -6.85 -11.08 13.87
C GLY A 513 -7.67 -9.79 13.69
N THR A 514 -8.15 -9.48 12.49
CA THR A 514 -8.92 -8.26 12.21
C THR A 514 -10.41 -8.48 12.39
N GLN A 515 -11.02 -7.61 13.18
CA GLN A 515 -12.45 -7.56 13.46
C GLN A 515 -13.16 -6.47 12.65
N TYR A 516 -14.31 -6.85 12.10
CA TYR A 516 -15.16 -5.99 11.27
C TYR A 516 -16.47 -5.67 11.97
N ASN A 517 -16.99 -4.45 11.73
CA ASN A 517 -18.31 -3.99 12.16
C ASN A 517 -18.63 -4.26 13.64
N HIS A 518 -17.67 -3.97 14.51
CA HIS A 518 -17.77 -4.09 15.96
C HIS A 518 -17.99 -5.54 16.42
N GLY A 519 -17.50 -6.51 15.66
CA GLY A 519 -17.61 -7.93 16.02
C GLY A 519 -18.64 -8.70 15.21
N LEU A 520 -19.09 -8.18 14.05
CA LEU A 520 -19.91 -8.95 13.11
C LEU A 520 -19.20 -10.23 12.68
N PHE A 521 -17.94 -10.09 12.28
CA PHE A 521 -17.05 -11.20 11.99
C PHE A 521 -15.60 -10.78 12.17
N ARG A 522 -14.73 -11.78 12.28
CA ARG A 522 -13.30 -11.65 12.44
C ARG A 522 -12.57 -12.72 11.65
N PHE A 523 -11.49 -12.35 10.97
CA PHE A 523 -10.51 -13.31 10.48
C PHE A 523 -9.57 -13.72 11.61
N LEU A 524 -9.35 -15.01 11.79
CA LEU A 524 -8.59 -15.57 12.91
C LEU A 524 -7.09 -15.40 12.71
N SER A 525 -6.38 -15.01 13.76
CA SER A 525 -4.91 -15.15 13.87
C SER A 525 -4.50 -16.61 14.04
N ALA A 526 -3.22 -16.97 13.89
CA ALA A 526 -2.79 -18.36 14.09
C ALA A 526 -3.17 -18.95 15.46
N PRO A 527 -2.98 -18.23 16.60
CA PRO A 527 -3.40 -18.76 17.90
C PRO A 527 -4.92 -18.97 17.98
N GLU A 528 -5.71 -18.02 17.48
CA GLU A 528 -7.17 -18.13 17.46
C GLU A 528 -7.64 -19.27 16.53
N ALA A 529 -6.97 -19.48 15.40
CA ALA A 529 -7.26 -20.57 14.47
C ALA A 529 -6.92 -21.94 15.08
N GLU A 530 -5.83 -22.06 15.84
CA GLU A 530 -5.48 -23.30 16.57
C GLU A 530 -6.49 -23.61 17.69
N GLN A 531 -6.96 -22.56 18.36
CA GLN A 531 -8.02 -22.68 19.35
C GLN A 531 -9.34 -23.13 18.70
N ALA A 532 -9.76 -22.48 17.61
CA ALA A 532 -10.95 -22.86 16.86
C ALA A 532 -10.86 -24.29 16.31
N ALA A 533 -9.68 -24.71 15.84
CA ALA A 533 -9.44 -26.08 15.40
C ALA A 533 -9.62 -27.08 16.56
N SER A 534 -9.23 -26.71 17.77
CA SER A 534 -9.42 -27.54 18.96
C SER A 534 -10.92 -27.67 19.31
N LEU A 535 -11.68 -26.58 19.23
CA LEU A 535 -13.14 -26.59 19.41
C LEU A 535 -13.84 -27.51 18.39
N LEU A 536 -13.43 -27.44 17.12
CA LEU A 536 -13.97 -28.28 16.05
C LEU A 536 -13.64 -29.77 16.25
N ARG A 537 -12.42 -30.09 16.69
CA ARG A 537 -12.03 -31.46 17.07
C ARG A 537 -12.89 -32.00 18.20
N GLU A 538 -13.02 -31.24 19.28
CA GLU A 538 -13.74 -31.67 20.48
C GLU A 538 -15.25 -31.85 20.21
N PHE A 539 -15.87 -30.93 19.45
CA PHE A 539 -17.31 -30.95 19.20
C PHE A 539 -17.71 -31.86 18.03
N PHE A 540 -17.10 -31.66 16.86
CA PHE A 540 -17.49 -32.31 15.61
C PHE A 540 -16.63 -33.54 15.28
N GLY A 541 -15.54 -33.79 16.02
CA GLY A 541 -14.62 -34.91 15.76
C GLY A 541 -13.78 -34.72 14.49
N ILE A 542 -13.52 -33.46 14.10
CA ILE A 542 -12.80 -33.13 12.87
C ILE A 542 -11.30 -33.10 13.15
N ASP A 543 -10.62 -34.21 12.93
CA ASP A 543 -9.16 -34.33 13.09
C ASP A 543 -8.38 -34.08 11.78
N ASP A 544 -9.03 -33.59 10.73
CA ASP A 544 -8.42 -33.41 9.41
C ASP A 544 -7.46 -32.22 9.40
N VAL A 545 -6.20 -32.47 9.00
CA VAL A 545 -5.17 -31.46 8.76
C VAL A 545 -5.54 -30.46 7.66
N ASN A 546 -6.51 -30.79 6.81
CA ASN A 546 -7.01 -29.93 5.73
C ASN A 546 -8.18 -29.02 6.15
N THR A 547 -8.64 -29.10 7.39
CA THR A 547 -9.64 -28.17 7.93
C THR A 547 -8.93 -26.98 8.58
N VAL A 548 -8.99 -25.81 7.94
CA VAL A 548 -8.28 -24.61 8.39
C VAL A 548 -9.29 -23.54 8.84
N PRO A 549 -9.41 -23.22 10.14
CA PRO A 549 -10.29 -22.16 10.62
C PRO A 549 -9.85 -20.78 10.13
N LEU A 550 -10.78 -20.03 9.55
CA LEU A 550 -10.52 -18.75 8.90
C LEU A 550 -11.26 -17.59 9.54
N ILE A 551 -12.56 -17.77 9.79
CA ILE A 551 -13.44 -16.69 10.24
C ILE A 551 -14.24 -17.16 11.44
N MET A 552 -14.47 -16.25 12.38
CA MET A 552 -15.50 -16.40 13.41
C MET A 552 -16.46 -15.24 13.35
N ASP A 553 -17.75 -15.52 13.48
CA ASP A 553 -18.79 -14.48 13.50
C ASP A 553 -19.27 -14.13 14.91
N TRP A 554 -20.16 -13.14 14.98
CA TRP A 554 -20.74 -12.64 16.23
C TRP A 554 -21.52 -13.69 17.05
N ARG A 555 -21.89 -14.82 16.44
CA ARG A 555 -22.60 -15.94 17.10
C ARG A 555 -21.64 -17.04 17.56
N GLY A 556 -20.33 -16.85 17.36
CA GLY A 556 -19.32 -17.87 17.67
C GLY A 556 -19.29 -19.02 16.66
N ARG A 557 -19.91 -18.86 15.46
CA ARG A 557 -19.81 -19.84 14.37
C ARG A 557 -18.41 -19.76 13.79
N VAL A 558 -17.82 -20.92 13.50
CA VAL A 558 -16.48 -21.02 12.92
C VAL A 558 -16.62 -21.38 11.45
N PHE A 559 -16.01 -20.58 10.58
CA PHE A 559 -15.94 -20.86 9.15
C PHE A 559 -14.52 -21.30 8.82
N VAL A 560 -14.42 -22.41 8.11
CA VAL A 560 -13.18 -23.09 7.79
C VAL A 560 -13.02 -23.20 6.28
N GLN A 561 -11.79 -23.33 5.82
CA GLN A 561 -11.50 -23.99 4.55
C GLN A 561 -11.58 -25.50 4.77
N GLU A 562 -12.32 -26.18 3.91
CA GLU A 562 -12.43 -27.64 3.86
C GLU A 562 -12.43 -28.10 2.39
N ALA A 563 -11.77 -29.21 2.06
CA ALA A 563 -11.80 -29.74 0.71
C ALA A 563 -13.04 -30.63 0.50
N VAL A 564 -13.98 -30.20 -0.35
CA VAL A 564 -15.17 -30.96 -0.76
C VAL A 564 -14.99 -31.36 -2.22
N ASP A 565 -14.95 -32.67 -2.51
CA ASP A 565 -14.68 -33.20 -3.85
C ASP A 565 -13.44 -32.56 -4.53
N HIS A 566 -12.35 -32.42 -3.75
CA HIS A 566 -11.09 -31.77 -4.15
C HIS A 566 -11.16 -30.26 -4.41
N THR A 567 -12.30 -29.62 -4.17
CA THR A 567 -12.47 -28.17 -4.28
C THR A 567 -12.38 -27.54 -2.89
N PRO A 568 -11.52 -26.52 -2.68
CA PRO A 568 -11.45 -25.81 -1.40
C PRO A 568 -12.73 -24.97 -1.21
N MET A 569 -13.56 -25.34 -0.25
CA MET A 569 -14.81 -24.68 0.08
C MET A 569 -14.69 -23.91 1.40
N LEU A 570 -15.41 -22.79 1.52
CA LEU A 570 -15.72 -22.18 2.79
C LEU A 570 -16.89 -22.93 3.42
N VAL A 571 -16.70 -23.49 4.62
CA VAL A 571 -17.69 -24.29 5.33
C VAL A 571 -17.93 -23.69 6.71
N GLY A 572 -19.20 -23.47 7.08
CA GLY A 572 -19.61 -22.92 8.37
C GLY A 572 -20.03 -24.01 9.35
N TYR A 573 -19.53 -23.93 10.58
CA TYR A 573 -19.88 -24.78 11.71
C TYR A 573 -20.56 -23.96 12.79
N ASP A 574 -21.78 -24.39 13.16
CA ASP A 574 -22.58 -23.75 14.21
C ASP A 574 -22.74 -24.72 15.39
N PRO A 575 -22.12 -24.43 16.55
CA PRO A 575 -22.25 -25.27 17.73
C PRO A 575 -23.68 -25.23 18.32
N ALA A 576 -24.41 -24.12 18.14
CA ALA A 576 -25.74 -23.95 18.71
C ALA A 576 -26.79 -24.86 18.06
N THR A 577 -26.62 -25.12 16.77
CA THR A 577 -27.50 -26.00 15.98
C THR A 577 -26.85 -27.36 15.66
N ALA A 578 -25.58 -27.55 16.04
CA ALA A 578 -24.74 -28.68 15.68
C ALA A 578 -24.72 -28.95 14.16
N SER A 579 -24.69 -27.89 13.36
CA SER A 579 -24.77 -27.97 11.90
C SER A 579 -23.44 -27.67 11.21
N ARG A 580 -23.23 -28.35 10.07
CA ARG A 580 -22.17 -28.07 9.09
C ARG A 580 -22.85 -27.61 7.81
N THR A 581 -22.46 -26.46 7.28
CA THR A 581 -23.06 -25.87 6.08
C THR A 581 -21.98 -25.50 5.08
N GLU A 582 -22.03 -26.06 3.88
CA GLU A 582 -21.20 -25.63 2.76
C GLU A 582 -21.68 -24.28 2.26
N ILE A 583 -20.78 -23.30 2.16
CA ILE A 583 -21.14 -21.92 1.83
C ILE A 583 -20.89 -21.64 0.35
N ALA A 584 -19.63 -21.75 -0.08
CA ALA A 584 -19.19 -21.44 -1.42
C ALA A 584 -17.75 -21.92 -1.66
N ASP A 585 -17.33 -22.00 -2.92
CA ASP A 585 -15.92 -22.14 -3.28
C ASP A 585 -15.09 -20.99 -2.68
N LEU A 586 -13.95 -21.34 -2.09
CA LEU A 586 -13.13 -20.41 -1.34
C LEU A 586 -12.51 -19.33 -2.25
N ALA A 587 -12.07 -19.70 -3.45
CA ALA A 587 -11.49 -18.75 -4.39
C ALA A 587 -12.50 -17.70 -4.85
N SER A 588 -13.77 -18.11 -4.97
CA SER A 588 -14.88 -17.25 -5.39
C SER A 588 -15.40 -16.35 -4.27
N VAL A 589 -15.47 -16.85 -3.03
CA VAL A 589 -16.07 -16.11 -1.90
C VAL A 589 -15.12 -15.07 -1.31
N LEU A 590 -13.81 -15.27 -1.38
CA LEU A 590 -12.83 -14.35 -0.78
C LEU A 590 -12.86 -12.94 -1.40
N PRO A 591 -12.83 -12.77 -2.73
CA PRO A 591 -12.99 -11.45 -3.35
C PRO A 591 -14.31 -10.77 -2.93
N VAL A 592 -15.39 -11.55 -2.84
CA VAL A 592 -16.71 -11.07 -2.43
C VAL A 592 -16.68 -10.56 -1.00
N LEU A 593 -16.07 -11.30 -0.07
CA LEU A 593 -15.94 -10.91 1.34
C LEU A 593 -15.13 -9.62 1.52
N LEU A 594 -14.16 -9.37 0.64
CA LEU A 594 -13.24 -8.24 0.76
C LEU A 594 -13.71 -6.99 0.00
N LEU A 595 -14.46 -7.14 -1.08
CA LEU A 595 -14.72 -6.03 -2.01
C LEU A 595 -16.18 -5.55 -2.04
N THR A 596 -17.10 -6.25 -1.38
CA THR A 596 -18.55 -6.01 -1.48
C THR A 596 -19.21 -5.85 -0.11
N ASP A 597 -20.52 -5.54 -0.09
CA ASP A 597 -21.37 -5.49 1.11
C ASP A 597 -21.90 -6.88 1.53
N GLU A 598 -21.57 -7.94 0.78
CA GLU A 598 -22.07 -9.30 1.02
C GLU A 598 -21.79 -9.85 2.43
N PRO A 599 -20.65 -9.54 3.11
CA PRO A 599 -20.46 -9.94 4.51
C PRO A 599 -21.58 -9.48 5.45
N LEU A 600 -22.21 -8.33 5.20
CA LEU A 600 -23.32 -7.84 6.03
C LEU A 600 -24.53 -8.76 5.95
N ARG A 601 -24.75 -9.40 4.80
CA ARG A 601 -25.84 -10.36 4.59
C ARG A 601 -25.45 -11.74 5.07
N MET A 602 -24.26 -12.20 4.68
CA MET A 602 -23.73 -13.52 5.05
C MET A 602 -23.66 -13.72 6.57
N PHE A 603 -23.24 -12.69 7.32
CA PHE A 603 -23.16 -12.73 8.78
C PHE A 603 -24.37 -12.10 9.49
N ASP A 604 -25.43 -11.75 8.76
CA ASP A 604 -26.70 -11.22 9.28
C ASP A 604 -26.54 -10.01 10.23
N ASP A 605 -25.96 -8.91 9.71
CA ASP A 605 -25.74 -7.66 10.46
C ASP A 605 -27.06 -7.06 10.97
N ALA A 606 -28.17 -7.24 10.24
CA ALA A 606 -29.49 -6.78 10.67
C ALA A 606 -29.94 -7.46 11.98
N THR A 607 -29.78 -8.78 12.10
CA THR A 607 -30.06 -9.49 13.36
C THR A 607 -29.03 -9.18 14.42
N ARG A 608 -27.74 -9.08 14.05
CA ARG A 608 -26.68 -8.68 15.00
C ARG A 608 -26.97 -7.34 15.66
N ARG A 609 -27.35 -6.30 14.90
CA ARG A 609 -27.68 -4.97 15.46
C ARG A 609 -28.77 -5.07 16.52
N ARG A 610 -29.87 -5.77 16.21
CA ARG A 610 -30.97 -6.00 17.15
C ARG A 610 -30.52 -6.77 18.40
N ALA A 611 -29.64 -7.76 18.24
CA ALA A 611 -29.09 -8.55 19.33
C ALA A 611 -28.18 -7.72 20.25
N PHE A 612 -27.32 -6.88 19.66
CA PHE A 612 -26.45 -5.97 20.39
C PHE A 612 -27.26 -4.95 21.19
N ASP A 613 -28.29 -4.37 20.58
CA ASP A 613 -29.22 -3.45 21.25
C ASP A 613 -29.96 -4.14 22.40
N ALA A 614 -30.39 -5.39 22.23
CA ALA A 614 -31.10 -6.17 23.25
C ALA A 614 -30.23 -6.50 24.47
N VAL A 615 -28.94 -6.79 24.26
CA VAL A 615 -27.97 -7.09 25.32
C VAL A 615 -27.34 -5.81 25.90
N GLY A 616 -27.43 -4.68 25.19
CA GLY A 616 -26.89 -3.38 25.61
C GLY A 616 -25.38 -3.24 25.36
N ILE A 617 -24.86 -3.87 24.30
CA ILE A 617 -23.45 -3.79 23.91
C ILE A 617 -23.29 -3.06 22.57
N THR A 618 -22.12 -2.46 22.35
CA THR A 618 -21.79 -1.76 21.11
C THR A 618 -20.71 -2.48 20.30
N ALA A 619 -19.94 -3.37 20.92
CA ALA A 619 -18.90 -4.19 20.31
C ALA A 619 -18.69 -5.51 21.07
N LEU A 620 -18.14 -6.51 20.39
CA LEU A 620 -17.58 -7.73 21.02
C LEU A 620 -16.06 -7.62 21.16
N ASP A 621 -15.54 -8.07 22.30
CA ASP A 621 -14.10 -8.28 22.49
C ASP A 621 -13.65 -9.60 21.85
N PRO A 622 -12.34 -9.77 21.59
CA PRO A 622 -11.77 -11.08 21.30
C PRO A 622 -12.21 -12.21 22.23
N GLY A 623 -12.63 -13.33 21.64
CA GLY A 623 -13.11 -14.50 22.38
C GLY A 623 -14.54 -14.39 22.91
N GLN A 624 -15.27 -13.32 22.60
CA GLN A 624 -16.68 -13.18 22.96
C GLN A 624 -17.61 -13.47 21.79
N CYS A 625 -18.82 -13.94 22.10
CA CYS A 625 -19.91 -14.09 21.16
C CYS A 625 -21.26 -13.83 21.84
N LEU A 626 -22.31 -13.70 21.04
CA LEU A 626 -23.68 -13.77 21.54
C LEU A 626 -24.21 -15.20 21.40
N ALA A 627 -24.18 -15.92 22.52
CA ALA A 627 -24.67 -17.28 22.64
C ALA A 627 -26.20 -17.30 22.86
N PRO A 628 -26.93 -18.32 22.37
CA PRO A 628 -28.35 -18.44 22.68
C PRO A 628 -28.60 -18.70 24.17
N THR A 629 -29.48 -17.91 24.79
CA THR A 629 -29.83 -18.08 26.21
C THR A 629 -30.52 -19.43 26.46
N LEU A 630 -31.42 -19.84 25.56
CA LEU A 630 -31.96 -21.18 25.45
C LEU A 630 -31.40 -21.84 24.19
N SER A 631 -30.76 -22.99 24.35
CA SER A 631 -30.15 -23.71 23.23
C SER A 631 -31.20 -24.08 22.16
N PRO A 632 -30.91 -23.87 20.86
CA PRO A 632 -31.77 -24.31 19.76
C PRO A 632 -31.99 -25.83 19.75
N LEU A 633 -31.01 -26.62 20.21
CA LEU A 633 -31.16 -28.08 20.40
C LEU A 633 -32.27 -28.45 21.40
N LEU A 634 -32.65 -27.51 22.27
CA LEU A 634 -33.71 -27.64 23.27
C LEU A 634 -34.97 -26.83 22.90
N GLY A 635 -35.07 -26.36 21.64
CA GLY A 635 -36.21 -25.62 21.13
C GLY A 635 -36.14 -24.10 21.34
N GLY A 636 -34.97 -23.55 21.69
CA GLY A 636 -34.76 -22.11 21.74
C GLY A 636 -34.86 -21.45 20.36
N PRO A 637 -35.46 -20.25 20.24
CA PRO A 637 -35.53 -19.54 18.96
C PRO A 637 -34.17 -19.00 18.53
N LEU A 638 -33.94 -18.89 17.21
CA LEU A 638 -32.70 -18.39 16.60
C LEU A 638 -32.77 -16.87 16.28
N ASP A 639 -33.43 -16.08 17.13
CA ASP A 639 -33.62 -14.65 16.92
C ASP A 639 -32.89 -13.78 17.97
N ALA A 640 -32.92 -12.46 17.77
CA ALA A 640 -32.24 -11.47 18.60
C ALA A 640 -32.78 -11.38 20.05
N THR A 641 -33.87 -12.05 20.40
CA THR A 641 -34.44 -12.02 21.76
C THR A 641 -33.90 -13.14 22.65
N ASN A 642 -33.29 -14.16 22.04
CA ASN A 642 -32.75 -15.32 22.74
C ASN A 642 -31.22 -15.34 22.64
N VAL A 643 -30.57 -14.31 23.18
CA VAL A 643 -29.12 -14.16 23.17
C VAL A 643 -28.61 -13.60 24.49
N THR A 644 -27.38 -13.98 24.85
CA THR A 644 -26.62 -13.43 25.96
C THR A 644 -25.16 -13.30 25.54
N LEU A 645 -24.44 -12.34 26.12
CA LEU A 645 -22.99 -12.25 25.96
C LEU A 645 -22.33 -13.43 26.69
N ASP A 646 -21.43 -14.13 26.01
CA ASP A 646 -20.69 -15.27 26.57
C ASP A 646 -19.29 -15.39 25.94
N ALA A 647 -18.41 -16.17 26.58
CA ALA A 647 -17.15 -16.57 26.01
C ALA A 647 -17.36 -17.67 24.95
N VAL A 648 -16.61 -17.62 23.85
CA VAL A 648 -16.70 -18.58 22.74
C VAL A 648 -16.42 -19.99 23.23
N GLU A 649 -15.43 -20.18 24.09
CA GLU A 649 -15.04 -21.48 24.63
C GLU A 649 -16.16 -22.06 25.49
N SER A 650 -16.78 -21.23 26.35
CA SER A 650 -17.93 -21.62 27.17
C SER A 650 -19.13 -21.98 26.30
N HIS A 651 -19.41 -21.16 25.27
CA HIS A 651 -20.50 -21.40 24.32
C HIS A 651 -20.35 -22.75 23.61
N TRP A 652 -19.16 -23.05 23.09
CA TRP A 652 -18.85 -24.31 22.41
C TRP A 652 -18.87 -25.50 23.37
N ALA A 653 -18.26 -25.38 24.55
CA ALA A 653 -18.21 -26.46 25.53
C ALA A 653 -19.62 -26.84 26.04
N PHE A 654 -20.47 -25.82 26.30
CA PHE A 654 -21.85 -26.03 26.74
C PHE A 654 -22.67 -26.78 25.68
N HIS A 655 -22.63 -26.31 24.43
CA HIS A 655 -23.37 -26.96 23.33
C HIS A 655 -22.79 -28.32 22.97
N GLY A 656 -21.48 -28.54 23.12
CA GLY A 656 -20.83 -29.82 22.89
C GLY A 656 -21.34 -30.89 23.84
N HIS A 657 -21.48 -30.55 25.13
CA HIS A 657 -22.07 -31.44 26.13
C HIS A 657 -23.54 -31.76 25.85
N LEU A 658 -24.33 -30.77 25.42
CA LEU A 658 -25.72 -30.99 25.00
C LEU A 658 -25.79 -31.93 23.79
N TYR A 659 -25.04 -31.62 22.72
CA TYR A 659 -25.07 -32.40 21.49
C TYR A 659 -24.61 -33.84 21.71
N ALA A 660 -23.59 -34.07 22.54
CA ALA A 660 -23.10 -35.41 22.88
C ALA A 660 -24.17 -36.30 23.52
N GLN A 661 -25.12 -35.70 24.25
CA GLN A 661 -26.25 -36.39 24.87
C GLN A 661 -27.41 -36.58 23.89
N VAL A 662 -27.77 -35.53 23.13
CA VAL A 662 -28.88 -35.57 22.16
C VAL A 662 -28.60 -36.55 21.02
N ARG A 663 -27.38 -36.56 20.45
CA ARG A 663 -27.03 -37.41 19.29
C ARG A 663 -27.12 -38.91 19.57
N ARG A 664 -27.12 -39.32 20.84
CA ARG A 664 -27.22 -40.72 21.27
C ARG A 664 -28.67 -41.19 21.42
N GLN A 665 -29.63 -40.28 21.34
CA GLN A 665 -31.05 -40.58 21.49
C GLN A 665 -31.73 -40.80 20.13
N PRO A 666 -32.80 -41.61 20.07
CA PRO A 666 -33.58 -41.75 18.86
C PRO A 666 -34.26 -40.43 18.48
N ALA A 667 -34.51 -40.24 17.19
CA ALA A 667 -35.23 -39.06 16.69
C ALA A 667 -36.61 -38.94 17.37
N GLY A 668 -36.92 -37.76 17.89
CA GLY A 668 -38.16 -37.49 18.63
C GLY A 668 -38.11 -37.77 20.14
N ALA A 669 -36.98 -38.22 20.68
CA ALA A 669 -36.80 -38.36 22.13
C ALA A 669 -37.09 -37.04 22.87
N ARG A 670 -37.97 -37.09 23.86
CA ARG A 670 -38.43 -35.90 24.58
C ARG A 670 -37.53 -35.63 25.80
N VAL A 671 -36.93 -34.44 25.85
CA VAL A 671 -36.25 -33.94 27.05
C VAL A 671 -37.30 -33.57 28.11
N THR A 672 -37.15 -34.10 29.32
CA THR A 672 -38.07 -33.88 30.46
C THR A 672 -37.48 -32.96 31.52
N ALA A 673 -36.15 -32.89 31.64
CA ALA A 673 -35.46 -31.95 32.51
C ALA A 673 -34.04 -31.64 31.99
N VAL A 674 -33.52 -30.48 32.39
CA VAL A 674 -32.13 -30.06 32.19
C VAL A 674 -31.56 -29.75 33.57
N ASP A 675 -30.57 -30.53 33.99
CA ASP A 675 -29.82 -30.33 35.24
C ASP A 675 -28.40 -29.81 34.93
N MET A 676 -27.64 -29.43 35.95
CA MET A 676 -26.21 -29.12 35.83
C MET A 676 -25.42 -30.15 36.64
N ASP A 677 -24.32 -30.66 36.09
CA ASP A 677 -23.41 -31.55 36.79
C ASP A 677 -22.44 -30.78 37.72
N ASP A 678 -21.64 -31.53 38.50
CA ASP A 678 -20.67 -30.97 39.46
C ASP A 678 -19.55 -30.16 38.77
N SER A 679 -19.38 -30.32 37.45
CA SER A 679 -18.40 -29.57 36.64
C SER A 679 -19.03 -28.33 35.97
N GLY A 680 -20.33 -28.09 36.18
CA GLY A 680 -21.04 -26.95 35.61
C GLY A 680 -21.50 -27.18 34.16
N PHE A 681 -21.64 -28.42 33.70
CA PHE A 681 -22.15 -28.74 32.36
C PHE A 681 -23.60 -29.24 32.39
N PRO A 682 -24.39 -28.99 31.33
CA PRO A 682 -25.79 -29.39 31.28
C PRO A 682 -25.92 -30.91 31.13
N THR A 683 -26.79 -31.52 31.93
CA THR A 683 -27.19 -32.94 31.83
C THR A 683 -28.67 -33.03 31.48
N LEU A 684 -28.98 -33.75 30.40
CA LEU A 684 -30.34 -33.93 29.90
C LEU A 684 -30.98 -35.20 30.45
N ARG A 685 -32.18 -35.08 31.00
CA ARG A 685 -33.05 -36.23 31.27
C ARG A 685 -34.04 -36.40 30.13
N PHE A 686 -34.11 -37.61 29.60
CA PHE A 686 -35.05 -37.98 28.56
C PHE A 686 -36.23 -38.73 29.17
N ALA A 687 -37.41 -38.61 28.56
CA ALA A 687 -38.52 -39.49 28.88
C ALA A 687 -38.09 -40.94 28.57
N THR A 688 -38.15 -41.81 29.58
CA THR A 688 -38.18 -43.26 29.35
C THR A 688 -39.60 -43.61 28.91
N ASP A 689 -39.75 -44.16 27.70
CA ASP A 689 -41.01 -44.76 27.25
C ASP A 689 -41.53 -45.83 28.22
#